data_AF-K5CJC9-F1
#
_entry.id   AF-K5CJC9-F1
#
_cell.length_a   1.000
_cell.length_b   1.000
_cell.length_c   1.000
_cell.angle_alpha   90.00
_cell.angle_beta   90.00
_cell.angle_gamma   90.00
#
_symmetry.space_group_name_H-M   'P 1'
#
loop_
_entity.id
_entity.type
_entity.pdbx_description
1 polymer ?
#
loop_
_entity_poly.entity_id
_entity_poly.type
_entity_poly.pdbx_seq_one_letter_code
_entity_poly.pdbx_strand_id
1 'polypeptide(L)'
;MDGSTVFNRTLRHACFVSALKLGTNCTFVGSKDLGNGGQTRFTTLSLQSADMRKRASNNKNSQRIATRRRKATRRPLTLQPLETRRVMAAGIPVGATTSDTAEFFLGRIAVTPIFLDSNGQTDTKTQNWTAGEIDAVMEEITVGLNWWTEALDRLDTVHSLEFVIDDTFANDPFEIPIEPIDRTSNNYSAYVGQFLDEMGIPSSLSLDDGMFAYNNSQRETHDTDWAFSLFISDSSDDADGFFAAGGSFSGAFAFPGGLYVVAPSTRPARTFAHEISHIFWGLDEYSGGGSYNQSRGYYNTPNDNAFDNPTPGFTQQPSIMAGGNNLVNGYQNFVSPESTFAMIGWQDSDGDGIFDVLDVPLNFDGTGHYDSETNQLHFRGEASSGTLINQNSSGPQSDITLNVVSELQVSIDGGEWTTLQTPDSPTATFDFSLDVPPTMTSVSLRVIDAATGVTSQTLTASRTTPLVAEAPVAGFVYFDENGDSNRNEFETLLSGVQFDVLASNGTELASGSFHVDDVSLDTNIPAANGMTFSAIGDNVLNEVQVKQNSTFDNQSLIHVMDRNLNRWWPALTSRLGLDVAFDEPVGYVEVDIVGLQDDSYGRVQAFDAAGNLITRVTTDIRNTAGGSLADGEASTLTLVDPEGRIARIEIAGHADTPIGVTAVRHGVEPQVVTDASGAFTQTNLPDGQYQLHWQPTQVIHSIADATITVSGGEITSGVTTTAGLVSVAATRVDSPRYNTALGEDVNGDGVVTALDALQVINDLNANGDRTLTFAETAGFKIDVTNDGNVSALDALRVINKLNELDAGSEPAGEFIAASQSGGQTDSNTSDSGDSSASSGELFSSFASQNVPQPNFSNSGTNDAIFRDDETLGEILSLESKIIAPSVT
;
A
#
# COMPACT_ATOMS: atom_id res chain seq x y z
N MET A 1 -43.52 1.24 21.35
CA MET A 1 -43.75 2.66 21.07
C MET A 1 -42.39 3.31 20.84
N ASP A 2 -41.65 3.01 19.76
CA ASP A 2 -41.96 2.90 18.31
C ASP A 2 -41.68 4.23 17.60
N GLY A 3 -40.93 4.19 16.49
CA GLY A 3 -40.60 5.37 15.69
C GLY A 3 -39.12 5.45 15.31
N SER A 4 -38.63 4.48 14.54
CA SER A 4 -37.30 4.55 13.93
C SER A 4 -37.26 5.56 12.78
N THR A 5 -36.08 6.13 12.51
CA THR A 5 -35.69 6.52 11.13
C THR A 5 -34.17 6.68 11.06
N VAL A 6 -33.53 5.85 10.24
CA VAL A 6 -32.10 5.94 9.90
C VAL A 6 -31.93 7.00 8.80
N PHE A 7 -30.89 7.82 8.88
CA PHE A 7 -30.49 8.71 7.78
C PHE A 7 -29.20 8.20 7.14
N ASN A 8 -29.36 7.45 6.04
CA ASN A 8 -28.26 6.81 5.32
C ASN A 8 -27.45 7.85 4.50
N ARG A 9 -26.11 7.74 4.50
CA ARG A 9 -25.18 8.71 3.88
C ARG A 9 -24.94 8.42 2.38
N THR A 10 -25.98 8.14 1.62
CA THR A 10 -25.88 7.71 0.21
C THR A 10 -26.25 8.83 -0.77
N LEU A 11 -25.42 9.89 -0.88
CA LEU A 11 -25.63 10.97 -1.87
C LEU A 11 -24.38 11.83 -2.16
N ARG A 12 -23.30 11.21 -2.68
CA ARG A 12 -22.18 11.94 -3.34
C ARG A 12 -21.87 11.50 -4.78
N HIS A 13 -22.61 10.55 -5.34
CA HIS A 13 -22.50 10.11 -6.75
C HIS A 13 -23.68 10.59 -7.61
N ALA A 14 -23.77 11.91 -7.86
CA ALA A 14 -24.87 12.49 -8.67
C ALA A 14 -24.61 13.87 -9.31
N CYS A 15 -23.36 14.30 -9.57
CA CYS A 15 -23.12 15.63 -10.18
C CYS A 15 -21.81 15.80 -10.98
N PHE A 16 -21.38 14.80 -11.76
CA PHE A 16 -20.21 14.96 -12.67
C PHE A 16 -20.44 14.51 -14.13
N VAL A 17 -21.69 14.31 -14.56
CA VAL A 17 -22.04 13.99 -15.97
C VAL A 17 -23.10 14.95 -16.51
N SER A 18 -22.74 16.22 -16.74
CA SER A 18 -23.36 17.16 -17.73
C SER A 18 -22.83 18.60 -17.59
N ALA A 19 -21.57 18.85 -17.96
CA ALA A 19 -21.00 20.21 -18.00
C ALA A 19 -20.23 20.55 -19.30
N LEU A 20 -20.33 19.69 -20.33
CA LEU A 20 -19.55 19.80 -21.58
C LEU A 20 -20.37 20.34 -22.78
N LYS A 21 -21.14 21.41 -22.54
CA LYS A 21 -21.72 22.31 -23.57
C LYS A 21 -22.22 23.61 -22.92
N LEU A 22 -22.12 24.72 -23.66
CA LEU A 22 -22.60 26.08 -23.31
C LEU A 22 -21.91 26.73 -22.09
N GLY A 23 -20.83 27.47 -22.35
CA GLY A 23 -20.20 28.31 -21.31
C GLY A 23 -21.08 29.50 -20.90
N THR A 24 -21.33 29.65 -19.60
CA THR A 24 -21.89 30.86 -18.97
C THR A 24 -21.37 30.93 -17.52
N ASN A 25 -21.11 32.12 -17.00
CA ASN A 25 -20.52 32.29 -15.67
C ASN A 25 -21.51 31.92 -14.55
N CYS A 26 -21.11 31.05 -13.63
CA CYS A 26 -21.83 30.82 -12.36
C CYS A 26 -21.15 31.60 -11.21
N THR A 27 -21.82 32.64 -10.71
CA THR A 27 -21.42 33.33 -9.47
C THR A 27 -22.14 32.75 -8.26
N PHE A 28 -21.41 32.24 -7.28
CA PHE A 28 -21.97 31.82 -6.00
C PHE A 28 -22.53 33.02 -5.21
N VAL A 29 -23.71 32.84 -4.61
CA VAL A 29 -24.31 33.78 -3.64
C VAL A 29 -24.61 33.01 -2.36
N GLY A 30 -23.67 33.04 -1.42
CA GLY A 30 -23.85 32.46 -0.09
C GLY A 30 -24.70 33.37 0.79
N SER A 31 -25.91 32.93 1.14
CA SER A 31 -26.71 33.59 2.18
C SER A 31 -26.32 33.06 3.57
N LYS A 32 -26.03 33.95 4.51
CA LYS A 32 -25.86 33.62 5.93
C LYS A 32 -26.55 34.68 6.78
N ASP A 33 -27.71 34.34 7.32
CA ASP A 33 -28.42 35.18 8.28
C ASP A 33 -27.61 35.30 9.59
N LEU A 34 -27.10 36.50 9.87
CA LEU A 34 -26.65 36.93 11.19
C LEU A 34 -27.12 38.38 11.42
N GLY A 35 -27.89 38.59 12.48
CA GLY A 35 -28.56 39.87 12.75
C GLY A 35 -27.71 40.89 13.50
N ASN A 36 -28.15 42.15 13.42
CA ASN A 36 -27.76 43.30 14.26
C ASN A 36 -26.26 43.70 14.33
N GLY A 37 -25.88 44.60 13.43
CA GLY A 37 -25.42 45.92 13.88
C GLY A 37 -23.91 46.19 13.97
N GLY A 38 -23.28 46.48 12.84
CA GLY A 38 -21.92 47.05 12.75
C GLY A 38 -21.74 47.87 11.46
N GLN A 39 -20.93 48.92 11.48
CA GLN A 39 -20.78 49.82 10.32
C GLN A 39 -19.91 49.22 9.21
N THR A 40 -20.32 49.41 7.96
CA THR A 40 -19.63 48.94 6.76
C THR A 40 -18.40 49.79 6.43
N ARG A 41 -17.24 49.15 6.24
CA ARG A 41 -16.13 49.66 5.43
C ARG A 41 -15.50 48.52 4.62
N PHE A 42 -15.62 48.59 3.30
CA PHE A 42 -14.87 47.73 2.39
C PHE A 42 -13.69 48.50 1.80
N THR A 43 -12.50 47.92 1.84
CA THR A 43 -11.28 48.48 1.23
C THR A 43 -10.91 47.64 0.03
N THR A 44 -11.20 48.13 -1.18
CA THR A 44 -10.94 47.37 -2.42
C THR A 44 -9.52 47.60 -2.90
N LEU A 45 -8.64 46.61 -2.74
CA LEU A 45 -7.35 46.55 -3.44
C LEU A 45 -7.55 45.91 -4.82
N SER A 46 -7.19 46.64 -5.88
CA SER A 46 -7.26 46.18 -7.26
C SER A 46 -5.86 46.18 -7.88
N LEU A 47 -5.40 45.00 -8.30
CA LEU A 47 -4.23 44.84 -9.16
C LEU A 47 -4.70 44.82 -10.61
N GLN A 48 -4.20 45.75 -11.42
CA GLN A 48 -4.51 45.85 -12.85
C GLN A 48 -3.37 45.27 -13.68
N SER A 49 -3.62 44.17 -14.39
CA SER A 49 -2.70 43.62 -15.38
C SER A 49 -2.58 44.55 -16.59
N ALA A 50 -1.36 44.95 -16.96
CA ALA A 50 -1.12 45.97 -17.98
C ALA A 50 -0.82 45.38 -19.37
N ASP A 51 -1.73 45.58 -20.31
CA ASP A 51 -1.69 45.04 -21.66
C ASP A 51 -0.70 45.81 -22.58
N MET A 52 0.34 45.15 -23.10
CA MET A 52 1.49 45.81 -23.74
C MET A 52 1.45 45.77 -25.27
N ARG A 53 1.02 46.88 -25.90
CA ARG A 53 0.86 46.99 -27.36
C ARG A 53 2.19 47.01 -28.13
N LYS A 54 2.32 46.11 -29.11
CA LYS A 54 3.39 46.14 -30.13
C LYS A 54 3.41 47.46 -30.90
N ARG A 55 4.60 48.07 -31.03
CA ARG A 55 4.93 49.07 -32.07
C ARG A 55 6.25 48.70 -32.73
N ALA A 56 6.23 48.54 -34.05
CA ALA A 56 7.44 48.37 -34.84
C ALA A 56 8.00 49.73 -35.28
N SER A 57 9.33 49.84 -35.35
CA SER A 57 10.01 50.91 -36.09
C SER A 57 11.31 50.36 -36.67
N ASN A 58 11.48 50.52 -37.99
CA ASN A 58 12.73 50.17 -38.66
C ASN A 58 13.77 51.28 -38.42
N ASN A 59 15.03 50.91 -38.27
CA ASN A 59 16.06 51.65 -39.00
C ASN A 59 17.23 50.74 -39.43
N LYS A 60 17.82 51.05 -40.59
CA LYS A 60 19.00 50.37 -41.12
C LYS A 60 20.20 51.28 -40.96
N ASN A 61 21.34 50.74 -40.53
CA ASN A 61 22.59 51.08 -41.20
C ASN A 61 23.66 50.00 -40.99
N SER A 62 24.61 49.95 -41.91
CA SER A 62 25.58 48.86 -42.05
C SER A 62 27.02 49.35 -41.91
N GLN A 63 27.89 48.51 -41.34
CA GLN A 63 29.29 48.43 -41.74
C GLN A 63 29.91 47.07 -41.37
N ARG A 64 30.89 46.62 -42.16
CA ARG A 64 31.64 45.38 -41.96
C ARG A 64 33.06 45.70 -41.50
N ILE A 65 33.48 45.16 -40.36
CA ILE A 65 34.89 44.85 -40.04
C ILE A 65 34.92 43.45 -39.40
N ALA A 66 35.97 42.67 -39.65
CA ALA A 66 36.03 41.24 -39.37
C ALA A 66 36.87 40.87 -38.13
N THR A 67 36.71 39.61 -37.70
CA THR A 67 37.64 38.81 -36.88
C THR A 67 38.06 39.33 -35.50
N ARG A 68 37.45 38.74 -34.46
CA ARG A 68 38.18 37.84 -33.54
C ARG A 68 37.20 36.90 -32.82
N ARG A 69 37.50 35.60 -32.76
CA ARG A 69 36.76 34.64 -31.92
C ARG A 69 37.09 34.88 -30.44
N ARG A 70 36.07 35.15 -29.63
CA ARG A 70 35.96 34.69 -28.24
C ARG A 70 34.59 34.03 -28.13
N LYS A 71 34.52 32.76 -27.71
CA LYS A 71 33.26 32.18 -27.22
C LYS A 71 32.97 32.90 -25.91
N ALA A 72 31.97 33.78 -25.89
CA ALA A 72 31.35 34.15 -24.62
C ALA A 72 30.55 32.94 -24.15
N THR A 73 30.81 32.46 -22.94
CA THR A 73 29.95 31.47 -22.28
C THR A 73 28.57 32.08 -22.11
N ARG A 74 27.56 31.49 -22.75
CA ARG A 74 26.18 31.72 -22.33
C ARG A 74 26.04 31.04 -20.97
N ARG A 75 25.64 31.78 -19.95
CA ARG A 75 25.00 31.14 -18.79
C ARG A 75 23.78 30.39 -19.33
N PRO A 76 23.52 29.13 -18.92
CA PRO A 76 22.21 28.54 -19.14
C PRO A 76 21.16 29.42 -18.44
N LEU A 77 19.95 29.44 -18.99
CA LEU A 77 18.79 29.88 -18.22
C LEU A 77 18.45 28.70 -17.30
N THR A 78 18.68 28.88 -16.01
CA THR A 78 18.08 28.03 -14.97
C THR A 78 16.58 28.27 -14.99
N LEU A 79 15.88 27.53 -15.84
CA LEU A 79 14.48 27.22 -15.59
C LEU A 79 14.50 26.29 -14.38
N GLN A 80 14.23 26.83 -13.19
CA GLN A 80 13.76 25.98 -12.11
C GLN A 80 12.46 25.33 -12.60
N PRO A 81 12.28 24.01 -12.47
CA PRO A 81 10.92 23.46 -12.51
C PRO A 81 10.10 24.18 -11.44
N LEU A 82 8.82 24.43 -11.72
CA LEU A 82 7.89 24.77 -10.67
C LEU A 82 7.67 23.50 -9.86
N GLU A 83 7.85 23.57 -8.55
CA GLU A 83 7.62 22.47 -7.61
C GLU A 83 6.32 21.73 -7.94
N THR A 84 6.43 20.44 -8.26
CA THR A 84 5.28 19.54 -8.28
C THR A 84 4.83 19.38 -6.84
N ARG A 85 3.87 20.20 -6.42
CA ARG A 85 3.22 20.01 -5.13
C ARG A 85 2.55 18.64 -5.14
N ARG A 86 2.87 17.79 -4.17
CA ARG A 86 2.06 16.62 -3.81
C ARG A 86 0.66 17.12 -3.36
N VAL A 87 -0.31 17.24 -4.28
CA VAL A 87 -1.68 17.75 -3.97
C VAL A 87 -2.64 16.61 -3.62
N MET A 88 -2.15 15.59 -2.94
CA MET A 88 -2.88 14.74 -2.00
C MET A 88 -1.85 14.24 -0.96
N ALA A 89 -2.10 14.50 0.32
CA ALA A 89 -1.19 14.27 1.45
C ALA A 89 0.23 14.86 1.29
N ALA A 90 0.53 15.91 2.08
CA ALA A 90 1.88 16.03 2.63
C ALA A 90 2.01 14.85 3.61
N GLY A 91 2.77 13.83 3.22
CA GLY A 91 2.46 12.45 3.60
C GLY A 91 3.68 11.64 4.00
N ILE A 92 3.50 10.85 5.05
CA ILE A 92 4.40 9.78 5.47
C ILE A 92 4.66 8.85 4.26
N PRO A 93 5.92 8.41 4.02
CA PRO A 93 6.25 7.49 2.94
C PRO A 93 5.41 6.20 2.90
N VAL A 94 5.31 5.58 1.73
CA VAL A 94 4.50 4.37 1.54
C VAL A 94 4.98 3.27 2.46
N GLY A 95 4.10 2.75 3.32
CA GLY A 95 4.42 1.69 4.28
C GLY A 95 5.10 2.15 5.59
N ALA A 96 5.45 3.43 5.70
CA ALA A 96 5.96 4.01 6.95
C ALA A 96 4.81 4.39 7.90
N THR A 97 5.09 4.38 9.20
CA THR A 97 4.18 4.81 10.27
C THR A 97 4.62 6.14 10.88
N THR A 98 3.91 6.59 11.92
CA THR A 98 4.25 7.78 12.70
C THR A 98 5.51 7.63 13.56
N SER A 99 6.00 6.40 13.81
CA SER A 99 7.28 6.16 14.50
C SER A 99 8.47 5.91 13.56
N ASP A 100 8.23 5.59 12.28
CA ASP A 100 9.27 5.45 11.26
C ASP A 100 9.78 6.84 10.80
N THR A 101 10.46 7.54 11.70
CA THR A 101 10.91 8.94 11.47
C THR A 101 12.28 9.04 10.79
N ALA A 102 13.11 7.99 10.83
CA ALA A 102 14.29 7.83 9.97
C ALA A 102 14.70 6.35 9.81
N GLU A 103 14.33 5.71 8.70
CA GLU A 103 14.68 4.29 8.43
C GLU A 103 15.84 4.10 7.43
N PHE A 104 15.96 4.96 6.42
CA PHE A 104 17.11 4.98 5.49
C PHE A 104 17.41 6.40 4.99
N PHE A 105 18.68 6.68 4.73
CA PHE A 105 19.24 8.04 4.68
C PHE A 105 19.13 8.67 3.28
N LEU A 106 17.91 8.79 2.74
CA LEU A 106 17.60 9.30 1.40
C LEU A 106 16.40 10.23 1.42
N GLY A 107 16.24 11.10 0.42
CA GLY A 107 15.08 11.98 0.29
C GLY A 107 15.19 13.25 1.13
N ARG A 108 14.05 13.77 1.59
CA ARG A 108 13.96 15.05 2.32
C ARG A 108 13.87 14.80 3.83
N ILE A 109 14.65 15.54 4.61
CA ILE A 109 14.80 15.32 6.06
C ILE A 109 14.64 16.64 6.81
N ALA A 110 13.66 16.73 7.72
CA ALA A 110 13.56 17.85 8.65
C ALA A 110 14.55 17.68 9.81
N VAL A 111 15.29 18.73 10.15
CA VAL A 111 16.24 18.74 11.26
C VAL A 111 15.87 19.89 12.19
N THR A 112 15.65 19.61 13.47
CA THR A 112 15.32 20.65 14.47
C THR A 112 16.47 20.82 15.48
N PRO A 113 17.33 21.84 15.35
CA PRO A 113 18.28 22.22 16.39
C PRO A 113 17.59 22.95 17.55
N ILE A 114 17.62 22.31 18.72
CA ILE A 114 17.03 22.79 19.97
C ILE A 114 18.16 23.20 20.89
N PHE A 115 18.44 24.51 20.94
CA PHE A 115 19.49 25.07 21.77
C PHE A 115 18.96 25.28 23.18
N LEU A 116 19.61 24.68 24.17
CA LEU A 116 19.17 24.69 25.56
C LEU A 116 19.82 25.87 26.30
N ASP A 117 19.02 26.73 26.93
CA ASP A 117 19.51 27.85 27.73
C ASP A 117 19.07 27.73 29.20
N SER A 118 20.03 27.79 30.14
CA SER A 118 19.69 27.73 31.55
C SER A 118 19.07 29.04 32.03
N ASN A 119 17.88 29.01 32.61
CA ASN A 119 17.26 30.19 33.25
C ASN A 119 17.68 30.37 34.72
N GLY A 120 18.54 29.48 35.24
CA GLY A 120 19.13 29.58 36.58
C GLY A 120 18.17 29.29 37.75
N GLN A 121 17.06 28.58 37.50
CA GLN A 121 16.05 28.27 38.54
C GLN A 121 16.48 27.13 39.50
N THR A 122 17.17 26.10 39.00
CA THR A 122 17.64 24.94 39.80
C THR A 122 19.16 24.98 39.99
N ASP A 123 19.89 25.07 38.88
CA ASP A 123 21.34 25.21 38.89
C ASP A 123 21.74 26.69 38.76
N THR A 124 23.02 27.01 38.94
CA THR A 124 23.51 28.35 38.61
C THR A 124 23.77 28.40 37.11
N LYS A 125 23.24 29.40 36.41
CA LYS A 125 23.61 29.65 35.02
C LYS A 125 25.11 29.94 34.91
N THR A 126 25.86 29.03 34.30
CA THR A 126 27.30 29.16 34.01
C THR A 126 27.54 29.46 32.53
N GLN A 127 26.74 28.88 31.64
CA GLN A 127 26.81 29.08 30.18
C GLN A 127 25.77 30.11 29.72
N ASN A 128 25.99 30.81 28.60
CA ASN A 128 25.11 31.88 28.12
C ASN A 128 25.27 32.07 26.61
N TRP A 129 24.30 31.58 25.82
CA TRP A 129 24.30 31.79 24.37
C TRP A 129 24.41 33.27 23.97
N THR A 130 25.41 33.61 23.15
CA THR A 130 25.35 34.79 22.30
C THR A 130 25.02 34.38 20.86
N ALA A 131 24.52 35.32 20.07
CA ALA A 131 24.27 35.10 18.65
C ALA A 131 25.52 34.65 17.88
N GLY A 132 26.73 34.97 18.37
CA GLY A 132 27.99 34.53 17.75
C GLY A 132 28.32 33.05 18.00
N GLU A 133 27.93 32.48 19.14
CA GLU A 133 28.00 31.03 19.34
C GLU A 133 26.88 30.32 18.55
N ILE A 134 25.66 30.87 18.53
CA ILE A 134 24.54 30.30 17.77
C ILE A 134 24.89 30.21 16.27
N ASP A 135 25.33 31.31 15.67
CA ASP A 135 25.79 31.36 14.27
C ASP A 135 26.86 30.28 14.00
N ALA A 136 27.83 30.11 14.91
CA ALA A 136 28.94 29.18 14.74
C ALA A 136 28.53 27.69 14.88
N VAL A 137 27.68 27.35 15.86
CA VAL A 137 27.18 25.98 16.00
C VAL A 137 26.27 25.61 14.83
N MET A 138 25.45 26.54 14.35
CA MET A 138 24.64 26.32 13.15
C MET A 138 25.50 26.15 11.89
N GLU A 139 26.66 26.81 11.78
CA GLU A 139 27.65 26.54 10.71
C GLU A 139 28.24 25.12 10.84
N GLU A 140 28.68 24.69 12.02
CA GLU A 140 29.24 23.34 12.23
C GLU A 140 28.19 22.23 12.00
N ILE A 141 26.93 22.41 12.45
CA ILE A 141 25.80 21.51 12.14
C ILE A 141 25.57 21.45 10.63
N THR A 142 25.51 22.61 9.95
CA THR A 142 25.28 22.69 8.50
C THR A 142 26.41 22.03 7.70
N VAL A 143 27.67 22.17 8.13
CA VAL A 143 28.81 21.48 7.50
C VAL A 143 28.77 19.98 7.77
N GLY A 144 28.33 19.55 8.96
CA GLY A 144 28.13 18.12 9.28
C GLY A 144 27.03 17.47 8.45
N LEU A 145 25.93 18.17 8.20
CA LEU A 145 24.84 17.74 7.31
C LEU A 145 25.32 17.67 5.85
N ASN A 146 25.95 18.74 5.35
CA ASN A 146 26.46 18.80 3.97
C ASN A 146 27.56 17.77 3.67
N TRP A 147 28.20 17.19 4.70
CA TRP A 147 29.12 16.07 4.51
C TRP A 147 28.43 14.85 3.87
N TRP A 148 27.18 14.57 4.26
CA TRP A 148 26.41 13.45 3.70
C TRP A 148 25.93 13.74 2.28
N THR A 149 25.52 14.97 1.97
CA THR A 149 25.20 15.33 0.56
C THR A 149 26.44 15.26 -0.32
N GLU A 150 27.61 15.74 0.14
CA GLU A 150 28.88 15.61 -0.60
C GLU A 150 29.40 14.18 -0.68
N ALA A 151 29.01 13.27 0.22
CA ALA A 151 29.32 11.85 0.12
C ALA A 151 28.43 11.17 -0.94
N LEU A 152 27.12 11.45 -0.95
CA LEU A 152 26.18 10.93 -1.94
C LEU A 152 26.51 11.42 -3.37
N ASP A 153 26.84 12.71 -3.53
CA ASP A 153 27.27 13.34 -4.80
C ASP A 153 28.55 12.69 -5.41
N ARG A 154 29.24 11.81 -4.67
CA ARG A 154 30.45 11.09 -5.13
C ARG A 154 30.17 9.63 -5.52
N LEU A 155 28.97 9.13 -5.22
CA LEU A 155 28.45 7.86 -5.71
C LEU A 155 27.73 8.11 -7.04
N ASP A 156 27.88 7.21 -8.02
CA ASP A 156 27.35 7.39 -9.39
C ASP A 156 25.86 6.97 -9.43
N THR A 157 25.02 7.65 -8.63
CA THR A 157 23.63 7.25 -8.34
C THR A 157 22.58 8.25 -8.83
N VAL A 158 21.33 7.81 -8.94
CA VAL A 158 20.17 8.66 -9.25
C VAL A 158 19.63 9.43 -8.05
N HIS A 159 20.08 9.09 -6.84
CA HIS A 159 19.45 9.52 -5.59
C HIS A 159 19.85 10.93 -5.14
N SER A 160 19.07 11.47 -4.20
CA SER A 160 19.32 12.80 -3.63
C SER A 160 18.99 12.84 -2.15
N LEU A 161 19.55 13.84 -1.48
CA LEU A 161 19.44 14.08 -0.04
C LEU A 161 19.26 15.58 0.22
N GLU A 162 18.17 15.97 0.86
CA GLU A 162 17.84 17.36 1.18
C GLU A 162 17.60 17.53 2.68
N PHE A 163 18.25 18.50 3.30
CA PHE A 163 18.01 18.86 4.71
C PHE A 163 17.22 20.16 4.81
N VAL A 164 16.08 20.10 5.50
CA VAL A 164 15.25 21.26 5.86
C VAL A 164 15.49 21.55 7.34
N ILE A 165 16.28 22.57 7.64
CA ILE A 165 16.63 22.92 9.02
C ILE A 165 15.58 23.90 9.56
N ASP A 166 14.87 23.52 10.63
CA ASP A 166 14.01 24.43 11.40
C ASP A 166 14.85 25.09 12.51
N ASP A 167 15.30 26.32 12.24
CA ASP A 167 16.17 27.09 13.14
C ASP A 167 15.40 27.82 14.26
N THR A 168 14.11 27.55 14.47
CA THR A 168 13.27 28.21 15.48
C THR A 168 13.88 28.15 16.88
N PHE A 169 14.24 26.95 17.35
CA PHE A 169 14.80 26.73 18.69
C PHE A 169 16.32 26.94 18.77
N ALA A 170 16.96 27.37 17.68
CA ALA A 170 18.32 27.93 17.68
C ALA A 170 18.29 29.46 17.79
N ASN A 171 17.38 30.12 17.06
CA ASN A 171 17.19 31.56 17.08
C ASN A 171 16.54 32.08 18.38
N ASP A 172 15.68 31.29 19.02
CA ASP A 172 15.07 31.56 20.32
C ASP A 172 15.32 30.33 21.24
N PRO A 173 16.48 30.24 21.91
CA PRO A 173 16.87 29.08 22.70
C PRO A 173 15.86 28.69 23.80
N PHE A 174 15.66 27.39 23.97
CA PHE A 174 14.66 26.81 24.87
C PHE A 174 15.09 26.95 26.34
N GLU A 175 14.37 27.77 27.11
CA GLU A 175 14.64 27.99 28.54
C GLU A 175 14.37 26.74 29.39
N ILE A 176 15.42 26.26 30.08
CA ILE A 176 15.36 25.14 31.01
C ILE A 176 15.88 25.53 32.41
N PRO A 177 15.41 24.87 33.49
CA PRO A 177 15.76 25.26 34.86
C PRO A 177 17.11 24.72 35.33
N ILE A 178 17.78 23.89 34.53
CA ILE A 178 19.06 23.23 34.82
C ILE A 178 20.14 23.72 33.85
N GLU A 179 21.41 23.51 34.22
CA GLU A 179 22.55 23.74 33.35
C GLU A 179 23.05 22.38 32.82
N PRO A 180 22.88 22.05 31.52
CA PRO A 180 23.12 20.68 31.05
C PRO A 180 24.58 20.23 31.11
N ILE A 181 25.53 21.10 30.77
CA ILE A 181 26.96 20.74 30.69
C ILE A 181 27.57 20.47 32.08
N ASP A 182 27.13 21.23 33.09
CA ASP A 182 27.47 21.05 34.51
C ASP A 182 26.92 19.73 35.11
N ARG A 183 26.21 18.90 34.32
CA ARG A 183 25.60 17.64 34.72
C ARG A 183 26.11 16.46 33.91
N THR A 184 25.95 15.26 34.46
CA THR A 184 26.21 14.01 33.72
C THR A 184 25.21 13.86 32.59
N SER A 185 25.68 13.40 31.43
CA SER A 185 24.90 13.17 30.19
C SER A 185 23.56 12.44 30.42
N ASN A 186 23.47 11.53 31.40
CA ASN A 186 22.25 10.84 31.82
C ASN A 186 21.09 11.75 32.27
N ASN A 187 21.27 13.07 32.41
CA ASN A 187 20.20 14.02 32.69
C ASN A 187 19.36 14.36 31.44
N TYR A 188 19.69 13.85 30.24
CA TYR A 188 19.01 14.19 28.98
C TYR A 188 17.48 14.10 29.06
N SER A 189 16.95 13.03 29.66
CA SER A 189 15.51 12.77 29.78
C SER A 189 14.74 13.84 30.57
N ALA A 190 15.42 14.66 31.37
CA ALA A 190 14.79 15.78 32.08
C ALA A 190 14.50 16.97 31.16
N TYR A 191 15.44 17.38 30.29
CA TYR A 191 15.22 18.51 29.38
C TYR A 191 14.47 18.10 28.11
N VAL A 192 14.69 16.88 27.59
CA VAL A 192 13.91 16.34 26.47
C VAL A 192 12.44 16.16 26.89
N GLY A 193 12.18 15.64 28.09
CA GLY A 193 10.82 15.54 28.63
C GLY A 193 10.14 16.90 28.82
N GLN A 194 10.87 17.90 29.35
CA GLN A 194 10.34 19.26 29.47
C GLN A 194 10.04 19.91 28.10
N PHE A 195 10.88 19.67 27.09
CA PHE A 195 10.62 20.15 25.73
C PHE A 195 9.31 19.56 25.18
N LEU A 196 9.11 18.24 25.31
CA LEU A 196 7.89 17.57 24.90
C LEU A 196 6.64 18.09 25.64
N ASP A 197 6.73 18.30 26.96
CA ASP A 197 5.66 18.88 27.78
C ASP A 197 5.25 20.29 27.29
N GLU A 198 6.21 21.17 26.97
CA GLU A 198 5.95 22.54 26.49
C GLU A 198 5.46 22.55 25.02
N MET A 199 5.91 21.61 24.19
CA MET A 199 5.35 21.37 22.85
C MET A 199 3.93 20.76 22.89
N GLY A 200 3.42 20.40 24.07
CA GLY A 200 2.08 19.84 24.25
C GLY A 200 1.93 18.37 23.85
N ILE A 201 3.04 17.65 23.70
CA ILE A 201 3.06 16.21 23.43
C ILE A 201 2.50 15.48 24.65
N PRO A 202 1.64 14.44 24.50
CA PRO A 202 0.98 13.83 25.65
C PRO A 202 1.95 13.14 26.62
N SER A 203 2.06 13.63 27.85
CA SER A 203 2.90 13.09 28.93
C SER A 203 2.49 11.68 29.45
N SER A 204 1.67 10.96 28.68
CA SER A 204 1.34 9.54 28.84
C SER A 204 2.16 8.63 27.92
N LEU A 205 2.79 9.19 26.89
CA LEU A 205 3.76 8.54 26.01
C LEU A 205 5.08 8.27 26.76
N SER A 206 5.92 7.36 26.26
CA SER A 206 7.32 7.32 26.68
C SER A 206 8.09 8.52 26.11
N LEU A 207 9.34 8.71 26.56
CA LEU A 207 10.21 9.77 26.04
C LEU A 207 10.45 9.61 24.53
N ASP A 208 10.59 8.35 24.09
CA ASP A 208 10.96 8.01 22.72
C ASP A 208 9.71 8.09 21.82
N ASP A 209 8.56 7.56 22.27
CA ASP A 209 7.25 7.75 21.59
C ASP A 209 6.89 9.24 21.44
N GLY A 210 7.19 10.06 22.47
CA GLY A 210 6.97 11.50 22.44
C GLY A 210 7.87 12.21 21.44
N MET A 211 9.14 11.81 21.33
CA MET A 211 10.05 12.32 20.31
C MET A 211 9.67 11.87 18.90
N PHE A 212 9.20 10.63 18.72
CA PHE A 212 8.63 10.18 17.44
C PHE A 212 7.41 11.03 17.05
N ALA A 213 6.47 11.26 17.96
CA ALA A 213 5.31 12.13 17.71
C ALA A 213 5.72 13.58 17.37
N TYR A 214 6.72 14.13 18.07
CA TYR A 214 7.26 15.46 17.75
C TYR A 214 7.92 15.51 16.37
N ASN A 215 8.86 14.60 16.08
CA ASN A 215 9.55 14.56 14.80
C ASN A 215 8.58 14.27 13.64
N ASN A 216 7.56 13.44 13.84
CA ASN A 216 6.51 13.25 12.83
C ASN A 216 5.73 14.54 12.53
N SER A 217 5.44 15.35 13.55
CA SER A 217 4.85 16.69 13.32
C SER A 217 5.76 17.63 12.51
N GLN A 218 7.08 17.42 12.54
CA GLN A 218 8.03 18.15 11.69
C GLN A 218 7.98 17.67 10.23
N ARG A 219 7.84 16.36 9.97
CA ARG A 219 7.59 15.81 8.62
C ARG A 219 6.37 16.47 7.98
N GLU A 220 5.26 16.50 8.71
CA GLU A 220 4.00 17.12 8.27
C GLU A 220 4.10 18.64 8.08
N THR A 221 4.91 19.32 8.90
CA THR A 221 5.10 20.78 8.83
C THR A 221 5.97 21.21 7.63
N HIS A 222 7.01 20.43 7.32
CA HIS A 222 8.04 20.76 6.33
C HIS A 222 7.94 19.99 5.00
N ASP A 223 6.96 19.09 4.88
CA ASP A 223 6.72 18.20 3.72
C ASP A 223 7.93 17.28 3.43
N THR A 224 8.51 16.71 4.50
CA THR A 224 9.72 15.88 4.44
C THR A 224 9.44 14.40 4.72
N ASP A 225 10.17 13.51 4.04
CA ASP A 225 10.00 12.06 4.16
C ASP A 225 10.43 11.57 5.56
N TRP A 226 11.44 12.22 6.16
CA TRP A 226 12.02 11.90 7.48
C TRP A 226 12.15 13.15 8.38
N ALA A 227 12.40 12.94 9.67
CA ALA A 227 12.74 14.01 10.61
C ALA A 227 13.52 13.53 11.85
N PHE A 228 14.38 14.38 12.41
CA PHE A 228 15.00 14.18 13.73
C PHE A 228 15.36 15.50 14.43
N SER A 229 15.68 15.43 15.72
CA SER A 229 16.03 16.60 16.56
C SER A 229 17.50 16.59 17.03
N LEU A 230 18.07 17.77 17.29
CA LEU A 230 19.43 17.96 17.82
C LEU A 230 19.36 18.80 19.11
N PHE A 231 19.53 18.19 20.29
CA PHE A 231 19.56 18.90 21.56
C PHE A 231 20.97 19.42 21.85
N ILE A 232 21.15 20.73 21.70
CA ILE A 232 22.44 21.41 21.85
C ILE A 232 22.56 22.02 23.25
N SER A 233 23.54 21.56 24.02
CA SER A 233 23.90 22.14 25.32
C SER A 233 25.01 23.16 25.15
N ASP A 234 24.89 24.38 25.70
CA ASP A 234 26.04 25.29 25.67
C ASP A 234 27.20 24.75 26.52
N SER A 235 28.42 25.03 26.06
CA SER A 235 29.71 24.62 26.61
C SER A 235 30.82 25.63 26.25
N SER A 236 30.43 26.82 25.78
CA SER A 236 31.32 27.84 25.21
C SER A 236 32.30 28.44 26.23
N ASP A 237 31.86 28.56 27.50
CA ASP A 237 32.66 29.01 28.64
C ASP A 237 33.09 27.82 29.55
N ASP A 238 32.84 26.57 29.15
CA ASP A 238 33.30 25.38 29.89
C ASP A 238 34.83 25.12 29.74
N ALA A 239 35.40 24.41 30.73
CA ALA A 239 36.84 24.16 30.85
C ALA A 239 37.40 23.05 29.92
N ASP A 240 36.58 22.08 29.49
CA ASP A 240 37.00 21.04 28.54
C ASP A 240 35.98 20.75 27.41
N GLY A 241 34.74 21.22 27.55
CA GLY A 241 33.67 21.15 26.55
C GLY A 241 32.86 19.85 26.58
N PHE A 242 32.99 19.03 27.63
CA PHE A 242 32.30 17.75 27.81
C PHE A 242 31.26 17.80 28.94
N PHE A 243 30.32 16.86 28.96
CA PHE A 243 29.39 16.70 30.08
C PHE A 243 30.12 16.25 31.36
N ALA A 244 29.63 16.70 32.52
CA ALA A 244 30.29 16.42 33.79
C ALA A 244 30.55 14.92 34.03
N ALA A 245 31.77 14.62 34.48
CA ALA A 245 32.32 13.26 34.51
C ALA A 245 31.50 12.28 35.38
N GLY A 246 31.40 11.03 34.92
CA GLY A 246 30.67 9.94 35.58
C GLY A 246 29.32 9.60 34.97
N GLY A 247 28.95 10.22 33.84
CA GLY A 247 27.82 9.80 33.02
C GLY A 247 28.11 8.57 32.14
N SER A 248 27.11 8.14 31.37
CA SER A 248 27.27 7.12 30.32
C SER A 248 28.25 7.60 29.24
N PHE A 249 28.06 8.84 28.79
CA PHE A 249 28.75 9.47 27.65
C PHE A 249 29.46 10.74 28.12
N SER A 250 30.57 11.08 27.46
CA SER A 250 31.39 12.27 27.76
C SER A 250 31.01 13.45 26.86
N GLY A 251 31.05 13.25 25.54
CA GLY A 251 30.78 14.28 24.54
C GLY A 251 29.39 14.12 23.92
N ALA A 252 29.34 13.91 22.60
CA ALA A 252 28.07 13.73 21.90
C ALA A 252 27.55 12.28 22.03
N PHE A 253 26.26 12.08 21.73
CA PHE A 253 25.62 10.78 21.61
C PHE A 253 24.25 10.88 20.92
N ALA A 254 23.85 9.84 20.20
CA ALA A 254 22.59 9.77 19.48
C ALA A 254 21.69 8.60 19.90
N PHE A 255 20.38 8.79 19.72
CA PHE A 255 19.35 7.76 19.81
C PHE A 255 18.86 7.44 18.38
N PRO A 256 18.90 6.17 17.95
CA PRO A 256 18.70 5.79 16.55
C PRO A 256 17.21 5.79 16.11
N GLY A 257 16.95 5.60 14.82
CA GLY A 257 15.61 5.44 14.25
C GLY A 257 14.85 6.74 14.02
N GLY A 258 15.54 7.88 14.01
CA GLY A 258 14.92 9.20 13.84
C GLY A 258 14.57 9.91 15.14
N LEU A 259 15.09 9.47 16.29
CA LEU A 259 14.89 10.13 17.58
C LEU A 259 15.66 11.46 17.68
N TYR A 260 16.87 11.47 18.26
CA TYR A 260 17.62 12.71 18.48
C TYR A 260 19.10 12.50 18.80
N VAL A 261 19.90 13.53 18.52
CA VAL A 261 21.28 13.66 19.02
C VAL A 261 21.29 14.59 20.23
N VAL A 262 22.22 14.36 21.16
CA VAL A 262 22.62 15.30 22.22
C VAL A 262 24.08 15.69 22.00
N ALA A 263 24.39 16.99 21.97
CA ALA A 263 25.76 17.47 21.77
C ALA A 263 26.09 18.75 22.58
N PRO A 264 27.32 18.87 23.12
CA PRO A 264 27.88 20.16 23.55
C PRO A 264 28.12 21.12 22.39
N SER A 265 27.97 22.43 22.61
CA SER A 265 28.15 23.48 21.59
C SER A 265 29.56 23.53 20.97
N THR A 266 30.58 23.05 21.69
CA THR A 266 31.98 23.06 21.23
C THR A 266 32.36 21.86 20.35
N ARG A 267 31.41 21.02 19.91
CA ARG A 267 31.68 19.90 18.99
C ARG A 267 31.84 20.37 17.54
N PRO A 268 32.84 19.87 16.78
CA PRO A 268 33.03 20.22 15.37
C PRO A 268 32.06 19.46 14.45
N ALA A 269 31.91 19.93 13.22
CA ALA A 269 31.08 19.37 12.14
C ALA A 269 31.27 17.85 11.92
N ARG A 270 32.50 17.33 12.11
CA ARG A 270 32.77 15.88 12.01
C ARG A 270 32.05 15.04 13.07
N THR A 271 31.74 15.61 14.24
CA THR A 271 30.91 14.96 15.26
C THR A 271 29.45 14.94 14.82
N PHE A 272 28.89 16.05 14.32
CA PHE A 272 27.53 16.04 13.78
C PHE A 272 27.38 15.05 12.60
N ALA A 273 28.34 15.02 11.67
CA ALA A 273 28.35 14.03 10.59
C ALA A 273 28.38 12.57 11.10
N HIS A 274 29.11 12.29 12.18
CA HIS A 274 29.16 10.98 12.84
C HIS A 274 27.82 10.61 13.50
N GLU A 275 27.31 11.47 14.40
CA GLU A 275 26.08 11.21 15.16
C GLU A 275 24.84 11.01 14.28
N ILE A 276 24.76 11.73 13.14
CA ILE A 276 23.62 11.59 12.20
C ILE A 276 23.61 10.20 11.54
N SER A 277 24.75 9.50 11.44
CA SER A 277 24.79 8.11 10.99
C SER A 277 23.97 7.19 11.91
N HIS A 278 24.07 7.38 13.23
CA HIS A 278 23.31 6.61 14.22
C HIS A 278 21.80 6.85 14.10
N ILE A 279 21.38 8.08 13.75
CA ILE A 279 19.96 8.41 13.51
C ILE A 279 19.38 7.46 12.44
N PHE A 280 20.15 7.16 11.40
CA PHE A 280 19.84 6.19 10.35
C PHE A 280 20.51 4.81 10.60
N TRP A 281 20.47 4.35 11.86
CA TRP A 281 20.87 3.01 12.31
C TRP A 281 22.36 2.63 12.23
N GLY A 282 23.24 3.48 11.70
CA GLY A 282 24.68 3.24 11.59
C GLY A 282 25.33 2.87 12.93
N LEU A 283 26.27 1.91 12.90
CA LEU A 283 27.01 1.46 14.08
C LEU A 283 28.40 2.09 14.17
N ASP A 284 28.84 2.33 15.40
CA ASP A 284 30.24 2.64 15.72
C ASP A 284 31.19 1.51 15.27
N GLU A 285 32.37 1.89 14.80
CA GLU A 285 33.41 0.96 14.38
C GLU A 285 34.65 0.97 15.30
N TYR A 286 34.72 1.86 16.30
CA TYR A 286 35.88 2.00 17.18
C TYR A 286 35.81 1.16 18.47
N SER A 287 36.97 0.98 19.11
CA SER A 287 37.12 0.17 20.33
C SER A 287 36.32 0.70 21.51
N GLY A 288 35.14 0.14 21.75
CA GLY A 288 34.26 0.52 22.87
C GLY A 288 32.87 1.00 22.45
N GLY A 289 32.68 1.25 21.15
CA GLY A 289 31.36 1.34 20.52
C GLY A 289 30.90 -0.04 20.01
N GLY A 290 30.45 -0.08 18.76
CA GLY A 290 29.94 -1.28 18.10
C GLY A 290 31.01 -2.34 17.81
N SER A 291 30.55 -3.58 17.71
CA SER A 291 31.37 -4.77 17.47
C SER A 291 30.99 -5.48 16.18
N TYR A 292 31.93 -6.25 15.64
CA TYR A 292 31.78 -7.05 14.42
C TYR A 292 30.59 -8.02 14.43
N ASN A 293 30.14 -8.45 15.62
CA ASN A 293 29.03 -9.39 15.77
C ASN A 293 27.64 -8.70 15.82
N GLN A 294 27.59 -7.38 15.65
CA GLN A 294 26.35 -6.60 15.56
C GLN A 294 26.02 -6.27 14.10
N SER A 295 24.72 -6.16 13.83
CA SER A 295 24.14 -5.79 12.54
C SER A 295 22.94 -4.88 12.75
N ARG A 296 22.72 -3.93 11.84
CA ARG A 296 21.65 -2.91 11.90
C ARG A 296 21.34 -2.35 10.50
N GLY A 297 20.29 -1.54 10.40
CA GLY A 297 19.88 -0.90 9.16
C GLY A 297 18.91 -1.76 8.37
N TYR A 298 18.35 -1.20 7.30
CA TYR A 298 17.24 -1.78 6.54
C TYR A 298 17.51 -3.23 6.06
N TYR A 299 18.75 -3.53 5.66
CA TYR A 299 19.19 -4.85 5.19
C TYR A 299 19.76 -5.75 6.31
N ASN A 300 19.72 -5.31 7.57
CA ASN A 300 20.39 -5.94 8.71
C ASN A 300 21.91 -6.14 8.48
N THR A 301 22.58 -5.10 7.99
CA THR A 301 23.97 -5.15 7.53
C THR A 301 24.96 -5.38 8.69
N PRO A 302 25.92 -6.33 8.57
CA PRO A 302 26.97 -6.55 9.58
C PRO A 302 27.98 -5.41 9.70
N ASN A 303 28.51 -5.21 10.91
CA ASN A 303 29.55 -4.20 11.20
C ASN A 303 30.96 -4.65 10.79
N ASP A 304 31.16 -4.91 9.49
CA ASP A 304 32.39 -5.49 8.96
C ASP A 304 33.64 -4.60 9.11
N ASN A 305 33.50 -3.28 9.32
CA ASN A 305 34.66 -2.41 9.56
C ASN A 305 34.99 -2.21 11.06
N ALA A 306 34.27 -2.87 11.97
CA ALA A 306 34.51 -2.79 13.41
C ALA A 306 35.96 -3.13 13.80
N PHE A 307 36.48 -2.42 14.80
CA PHE A 307 37.84 -2.57 15.32
C PHE A 307 38.17 -3.99 15.80
N ASP A 308 37.17 -4.75 16.25
CA ASP A 308 37.33 -6.12 16.75
C ASP A 308 37.10 -7.22 15.68
N ASN A 309 36.96 -6.86 14.39
CA ASN A 309 36.79 -7.81 13.29
C ASN A 309 37.87 -8.92 13.36
N PRO A 310 37.47 -10.20 13.53
CA PRO A 310 38.39 -11.31 13.76
C PRO A 310 39.12 -11.80 12.49
N THR A 311 38.84 -11.20 11.33
CA THR A 311 39.36 -11.64 10.03
C THR A 311 40.91 -11.54 9.99
N PRO A 312 41.64 -12.64 9.77
CA PRO A 312 43.10 -12.65 9.87
C PRO A 312 43.79 -11.71 8.86
N GLY A 313 44.33 -10.60 9.36
CA GLY A 313 44.98 -9.57 8.53
C GLY A 313 44.07 -8.42 8.12
N PHE A 314 42.87 -8.32 8.70
CA PHE A 314 42.01 -7.15 8.61
C PHE A 314 42.75 -5.85 8.94
N THR A 315 42.34 -4.76 8.31
CA THR A 315 42.80 -3.40 8.61
C THR A 315 41.61 -2.48 8.36
N GLN A 316 41.13 -1.84 9.42
CA GLN A 316 39.99 -0.93 9.37
C GLN A 316 40.22 0.18 8.34
N GLN A 317 39.25 0.36 7.45
CA GLN A 317 39.25 1.38 6.41
C GLN A 317 38.89 2.76 7.00
N PRO A 318 39.23 3.87 6.33
CA PRO A 318 38.69 5.19 6.66
C PRO A 318 37.16 5.18 6.63
N SER A 319 36.54 5.74 7.66
CA SER A 319 35.08 5.76 7.85
C SER A 319 34.70 6.94 8.73
N ILE A 320 33.49 7.49 8.53
CA ILE A 320 32.91 8.43 9.47
C ILE A 320 32.55 7.78 10.83
N MET A 321 32.43 6.46 10.90
CA MET A 321 32.13 5.71 12.14
C MET A 321 33.36 5.11 12.83
N ALA A 322 34.54 5.28 12.26
CA ALA A 322 35.80 4.82 12.84
C ALA A 322 36.37 5.79 13.89
N GLY A 323 37.46 5.40 14.54
CA GLY A 323 38.19 6.23 15.52
C GLY A 323 39.44 6.89 14.96
N GLY A 324 39.87 7.99 15.60
CA GLY A 324 41.18 8.60 15.41
C GLY A 324 41.52 8.93 13.95
N ASN A 325 42.62 8.38 13.43
CA ASN A 325 43.05 8.66 12.05
C ASN A 325 42.07 8.15 10.98
N ASN A 326 41.31 7.09 11.25
CA ASN A 326 40.33 6.56 10.28
C ASN A 326 39.11 7.48 10.19
N LEU A 327 38.66 8.05 11.31
CA LEU A 327 37.67 9.14 11.36
C LEU A 327 38.11 10.34 10.52
N VAL A 328 39.31 10.86 10.81
CA VAL A 328 39.84 12.06 10.14
C VAL A 328 40.02 11.82 8.64
N ASN A 329 40.50 10.65 8.23
CA ASN A 329 40.63 10.29 6.82
C ASN A 329 39.26 10.08 6.13
N GLY A 330 38.30 9.44 6.79
CA GLY A 330 36.95 9.23 6.25
C GLY A 330 36.26 10.58 6.01
N TYR A 331 36.21 11.42 7.05
CA TYR A 331 35.66 12.77 6.99
C TYR A 331 36.33 13.63 5.91
N GLN A 332 37.67 13.70 5.86
CA GLN A 332 38.37 14.54 4.87
C GLN A 332 38.20 14.09 3.41
N ASN A 333 37.92 12.81 3.16
CA ASN A 333 37.76 12.28 1.80
C ASN A 333 36.30 12.00 1.41
N PHE A 334 35.38 12.14 2.35
CA PHE A 334 33.94 11.86 2.19
C PHE A 334 33.70 10.40 1.79
N VAL A 335 34.28 9.50 2.57
CA VAL A 335 34.23 8.04 2.34
C VAL A 335 34.00 7.28 3.64
N SER A 336 33.24 6.20 3.51
CA SER A 336 33.06 5.14 4.49
C SER A 336 33.09 3.78 3.77
N PRO A 337 33.22 2.65 4.50
CA PRO A 337 33.04 1.32 3.96
C PRO A 337 31.66 1.11 3.34
N GLU A 338 31.60 0.19 2.38
CA GLU A 338 30.38 -0.31 1.74
C GLU A 338 29.35 -0.82 2.76
N SER A 339 29.77 -1.58 3.78
CA SER A 339 28.89 -2.02 4.88
C SER A 339 28.35 -0.89 5.74
N THR A 340 29.14 0.17 5.97
CA THR A 340 28.72 1.35 6.74
C THR A 340 27.72 2.20 5.96
N PHE A 341 27.86 2.27 4.64
CA PHE A 341 26.86 2.88 3.75
C PHE A 341 25.60 2.02 3.63
N ALA A 342 25.71 0.70 3.51
CA ALA A 342 24.57 -0.20 3.47
C ALA A 342 23.74 -0.17 4.78
N MET A 343 24.34 0.01 5.96
CA MET A 343 23.59 0.22 7.21
C MET A 343 22.62 1.41 7.14
N ILE A 344 23.01 2.52 6.51
CA ILE A 344 22.16 3.70 6.35
C ILE A 344 21.23 3.60 5.12
N GLY A 345 21.15 2.42 4.48
CA GLY A 345 20.34 2.14 3.30
C GLY A 345 21.03 2.32 1.94
N TRP A 346 22.28 2.79 1.90
CA TRP A 346 23.03 3.01 0.66
C TRP A 346 23.76 1.73 0.22
N GLN A 347 23.00 0.79 -0.35
CA GLN A 347 23.50 -0.44 -0.95
C GLN A 347 22.93 -0.52 -2.39
N ASP A 348 23.79 -0.76 -3.37
CA ASP A 348 23.44 -0.99 -4.78
C ASP A 348 24.07 -2.34 -5.14
N SER A 349 23.24 -3.38 -5.22
CA SER A 349 23.68 -4.78 -5.33
C SER A 349 23.98 -5.24 -6.77
N ASP A 350 23.48 -4.54 -7.78
CA ASP A 350 23.58 -4.95 -9.19
C ASP A 350 24.45 -3.99 -10.05
N GLY A 351 24.58 -2.73 -9.61
CA GLY A 351 25.47 -1.71 -10.15
C GLY A 351 24.84 -0.79 -11.18
N ASP A 352 23.51 -0.62 -11.21
CA ASP A 352 22.82 0.30 -12.12
C ASP A 352 22.76 1.76 -11.66
N GLY A 353 23.02 2.04 -10.37
CA GLY A 353 22.99 3.37 -9.75
C GLY A 353 21.75 3.66 -8.90
N ILE A 354 20.89 2.67 -8.66
CA ILE A 354 19.72 2.75 -7.78
C ILE A 354 19.97 1.89 -6.53
N PHE A 355 19.73 2.43 -5.33
CA PHE A 355 19.91 1.68 -4.09
C PHE A 355 18.77 0.68 -3.86
N ASP A 356 19.08 -0.53 -3.37
CA ASP A 356 18.17 -1.68 -3.22
C ASP A 356 16.85 -1.37 -2.47
N VAL A 357 16.86 -0.45 -1.48
CA VAL A 357 15.63 0.03 -0.80
C VAL A 357 14.62 0.68 -1.74
N LEU A 358 15.08 1.22 -2.86
CA LEU A 358 14.28 1.93 -3.87
C LEU A 358 14.33 1.26 -5.25
N ASP A 359 15.25 0.34 -5.54
CA ASP A 359 15.09 -0.58 -6.69
C ASP A 359 14.11 -1.72 -6.37
N VAL A 360 12.82 -1.36 -6.35
CA VAL A 360 11.73 -2.31 -6.22
C VAL A 360 10.70 -2.01 -7.31
N PRO A 361 10.50 -2.93 -8.28
CA PRO A 361 9.56 -2.72 -9.38
C PRO A 361 8.19 -2.25 -8.92
N LEU A 362 7.63 -1.30 -9.67
CA LEU A 362 6.28 -0.80 -9.42
C LEU A 362 5.25 -1.89 -9.75
N ASN A 363 4.27 -2.09 -8.88
CA ASN A 363 3.16 -2.98 -9.17
C ASN A 363 2.29 -2.34 -10.26
N PHE A 364 1.92 -3.10 -11.29
CA PHE A 364 0.99 -2.67 -12.33
C PHE A 364 0.06 -3.82 -12.72
N ASP A 365 -1.23 -3.66 -12.44
CA ASP A 365 -2.29 -4.61 -12.82
C ASP A 365 -3.27 -3.90 -13.77
N GLY A 366 -4.01 -4.67 -14.56
CA GLY A 366 -5.02 -4.17 -15.48
C GLY A 366 -5.17 -5.02 -16.73
N THR A 367 -6.23 -4.73 -17.46
CA THR A 367 -6.54 -5.36 -18.74
C THR A 367 -6.93 -4.34 -19.78
N GLY A 368 -6.81 -4.73 -21.04
CA GLY A 368 -7.21 -3.88 -22.15
C GLY A 368 -7.40 -4.66 -23.44
N HIS A 369 -8.16 -4.10 -24.36
CA HIS A 369 -8.45 -4.72 -25.65
C HIS A 369 -8.48 -3.69 -26.77
N TYR A 370 -8.07 -4.13 -27.96
CA TYR A 370 -8.17 -3.34 -29.18
C TYR A 370 -9.55 -3.53 -29.82
N ASP A 371 -10.27 -2.43 -30.03
CA ASP A 371 -11.48 -2.36 -30.84
C ASP A 371 -11.13 -2.01 -32.30
N SER A 372 -11.49 -2.89 -33.23
CA SER A 372 -11.25 -2.74 -34.66
C SER A 372 -12.27 -1.83 -35.37
N GLU A 373 -13.44 -1.57 -34.78
CA GLU A 373 -14.42 -0.61 -35.32
C GLU A 373 -13.97 0.83 -35.07
N THR A 374 -13.60 1.18 -33.84
CA THR A 374 -13.13 2.54 -33.48
C THR A 374 -11.65 2.76 -33.74
N ASN A 375 -10.83 1.70 -33.78
CA ASN A 375 -9.36 1.73 -33.77
C ASN A 375 -8.78 2.33 -32.47
N GLN A 376 -9.39 1.96 -31.33
CA GLN A 376 -8.94 2.35 -30.00
C GLN A 376 -8.45 1.14 -29.21
N LEU A 377 -7.43 1.36 -28.37
CA LEU A 377 -7.08 0.46 -27.27
C LEU A 377 -7.81 0.96 -26.02
N HIS A 378 -8.75 0.19 -25.49
CA HIS A 378 -9.35 0.42 -24.18
C HIS A 378 -8.46 -0.21 -23.11
N PHE A 379 -8.25 0.47 -21.98
CA PHE A 379 -7.50 -0.08 -20.83
C PHE A 379 -8.14 0.36 -19.52
N ARG A 380 -8.26 -0.57 -18.58
CA ARG A 380 -8.51 -0.30 -17.16
C ARG A 380 -7.48 -1.05 -16.31
N GLY A 381 -6.92 -0.37 -15.33
CA GLY A 381 -5.96 -0.97 -14.41
C GLY A 381 -5.57 -0.05 -13.27
N GLU A 382 -4.62 -0.48 -12.48
CA GLU A 382 -4.09 0.26 -11.34
C GLU A 382 -2.61 -0.03 -11.13
N ALA A 383 -1.93 0.90 -10.46
CA ALA A 383 -0.53 0.79 -10.12
C ALA A 383 -0.29 1.22 -8.68
N SER A 384 0.70 0.60 -8.04
CA SER A 384 1.16 0.97 -6.70
C SER A 384 2.66 0.81 -6.57
N SER A 385 3.24 1.54 -5.61
CA SER A 385 4.69 1.56 -5.41
C SER A 385 5.16 0.30 -4.66
N GLY A 386 6.22 -0.34 -5.15
CA GLY A 386 6.83 -1.54 -4.55
C GLY A 386 7.67 -1.21 -3.32
N THR A 387 7.77 -2.14 -2.37
CA THR A 387 8.47 -1.95 -1.08
C THR A 387 9.34 -3.16 -0.76
N LEU A 388 10.62 -2.93 -0.43
CA LEU A 388 11.55 -3.99 -0.02
C LEU A 388 11.22 -4.42 1.42
N ILE A 389 11.36 -5.72 1.76
CA ILE A 389 11.17 -6.19 3.13
C ILE A 389 12.27 -5.65 4.03
N ASN A 390 11.89 -4.86 5.04
CA ASN A 390 12.78 -4.33 6.06
C ASN A 390 13.20 -5.42 7.05
N GLN A 391 14.51 -5.68 7.13
CA GLN A 391 15.10 -6.76 7.94
C GLN A 391 15.75 -6.26 9.23
N ASN A 392 15.71 -4.95 9.50
CA ASN A 392 16.46 -4.29 10.57
C ASN A 392 16.30 -4.98 11.94
N SER A 393 17.41 -5.15 12.67
CA SER A 393 17.44 -5.77 14.01
C SER A 393 16.84 -4.87 15.11
N SER A 394 16.30 -3.71 14.75
CA SER A 394 15.79 -2.66 15.62
C SER A 394 14.74 -1.83 14.87
N GLY A 395 13.98 -0.99 15.58
CA GLY A 395 12.91 -0.18 14.99
C GLY A 395 11.63 -0.97 14.67
N PRO A 396 10.63 -0.35 14.03
CA PRO A 396 9.35 -1.00 13.70
C PRO A 396 9.47 -2.11 12.64
N GLN A 397 10.54 -2.13 11.84
CA GLN A 397 10.68 -2.96 10.64
C GLN A 397 9.54 -2.70 9.63
N SER A 398 9.21 -1.44 9.36
CA SER A 398 8.22 -1.05 8.35
C SER A 398 8.78 -1.23 6.93
N ASP A 399 7.95 -1.72 6.00
CA ASP A 399 8.34 -1.99 4.62
C ASP A 399 8.07 -0.75 3.75
N ILE A 400 9.10 0.07 3.51
CA ILE A 400 8.97 1.46 3.07
C ILE A 400 9.48 1.68 1.64
N THR A 401 8.89 2.64 0.92
CA THR A 401 9.48 3.22 -0.30
C THR A 401 9.23 4.72 -0.40
N LEU A 402 10.13 5.43 -1.09
CA LEU A 402 9.96 6.84 -1.52
C LEU A 402 9.47 6.95 -2.98
N ASN A 403 9.49 5.84 -3.74
CA ASN A 403 9.05 5.82 -5.13
C ASN A 403 7.54 6.15 -5.24
N VAL A 404 7.15 6.71 -6.39
CA VAL A 404 5.76 6.97 -6.75
C VAL A 404 5.47 6.53 -8.18
N VAL A 405 4.18 6.38 -8.52
CA VAL A 405 3.73 6.21 -9.90
C VAL A 405 3.81 7.57 -10.61
N SER A 406 5.02 8.00 -11.00
CA SER A 406 5.23 9.32 -11.63
C SER A 406 4.57 9.39 -13.01
N GLU A 407 4.74 8.38 -13.85
CA GLU A 407 4.18 8.33 -15.20
C GLU A 407 3.56 6.97 -15.56
N LEU A 408 2.48 7.00 -16.35
CA LEU A 408 2.08 5.90 -17.23
C LEU A 408 2.65 6.16 -18.63
N GLN A 409 3.41 5.21 -19.17
CA GLN A 409 4.03 5.31 -20.49
C GLN A 409 3.48 4.27 -21.48
N VAL A 410 3.47 4.62 -22.76
CA VAL A 410 3.13 3.74 -23.89
C VAL A 410 4.25 3.68 -24.93
N SER A 411 4.47 2.48 -25.48
CA SER A 411 5.21 2.24 -26.71
C SER A 411 4.28 1.56 -27.73
N ILE A 412 4.39 1.96 -29.00
CA ILE A 412 3.65 1.35 -30.12
C ILE A 412 4.67 0.75 -31.08
N ASP A 413 4.47 -0.51 -31.48
CA ASP A 413 5.34 -1.26 -32.39
C ASP A 413 6.83 -1.30 -31.98
N GLY A 414 7.11 -1.24 -30.67
CA GLY A 414 8.47 -1.20 -30.11
C GLY A 414 9.20 0.13 -30.36
N GLY A 415 8.47 1.21 -30.59
CA GLY A 415 9.02 2.57 -30.68
C GLY A 415 9.44 3.17 -29.33
N GLU A 416 9.91 4.42 -29.37
CA GLU A 416 10.23 5.21 -28.17
C GLU A 416 9.04 5.27 -27.20
N TRP A 417 9.31 5.16 -25.90
CA TRP A 417 8.30 5.32 -24.85
C TRP A 417 7.78 6.77 -24.80
N THR A 418 6.48 6.92 -24.57
CA THR A 418 5.81 8.23 -24.49
C THR A 418 4.83 8.29 -23.33
N THR A 419 4.87 9.36 -22.55
CA THR A 419 4.00 9.61 -21.39
C THR A 419 2.54 9.80 -21.83
N LEU A 420 1.64 8.97 -21.29
CA LEU A 420 0.18 9.12 -21.44
C LEU A 420 -0.42 9.96 -20.31
N GLN A 421 -0.02 9.67 -19.07
CA GLN A 421 -0.53 10.31 -17.85
C GLN A 421 0.60 10.48 -16.84
N THR A 422 0.47 11.46 -15.95
CA THR A 422 1.43 11.75 -14.88
C THR A 422 0.71 11.79 -13.53
N PRO A 423 0.50 10.63 -12.86
CA PRO A 423 -0.25 10.58 -11.60
C PRO A 423 0.48 11.25 -10.43
N ASP A 424 1.80 11.09 -10.36
CA ASP A 424 2.68 11.65 -9.31
C ASP A 424 2.20 11.29 -7.89
N SER A 425 1.93 10.00 -7.67
CA SER A 425 1.21 9.48 -6.50
C SER A 425 1.67 8.06 -6.12
N PRO A 426 1.72 7.69 -4.83
CA PRO A 426 1.97 6.32 -4.35
C PRO A 426 1.17 5.21 -5.04
N THR A 427 -0.08 5.52 -5.38
CA THR A 427 -1.03 4.66 -6.08
C THR A 427 -1.74 5.44 -7.18
N ALA A 428 -2.13 4.76 -8.26
CA ALA A 428 -2.85 5.35 -9.38
C ALA A 428 -3.86 4.37 -9.96
N THR A 429 -5.03 4.86 -10.37
CA THR A 429 -6.02 4.08 -11.12
C THR A 429 -6.21 4.68 -12.51
N PHE A 430 -6.40 3.82 -13.50
CA PHE A 430 -6.44 4.18 -14.92
C PHE A 430 -7.71 3.61 -15.55
N ASP A 431 -8.44 4.44 -16.29
CA ASP A 431 -9.55 4.04 -17.17
C ASP A 431 -9.52 4.99 -18.37
N PHE A 432 -9.12 4.49 -19.54
CA PHE A 432 -8.98 5.32 -20.74
C PHE A 432 -9.17 4.55 -22.05
N SER A 433 -9.16 5.30 -23.15
CA SER A 433 -9.17 4.77 -24.51
C SER A 433 -8.19 5.57 -25.36
N LEU A 434 -7.30 4.87 -26.06
CA LEU A 434 -6.19 5.44 -26.82
C LEU A 434 -6.39 5.21 -28.32
N ASP A 435 -6.40 6.27 -29.12
CA ASP A 435 -6.39 6.17 -30.59
C ASP A 435 -5.08 5.51 -31.05
N VAL A 436 -5.16 4.34 -31.70
CA VAL A 436 -3.99 3.60 -32.20
C VAL A 436 -3.97 3.51 -33.73
N PRO A 437 -2.80 3.42 -34.38
CA PRO A 437 -2.74 3.25 -35.83
C PRO A 437 -3.45 1.95 -36.27
N PRO A 438 -4.30 1.96 -37.33
CA PRO A 438 -4.91 0.74 -37.87
C PRO A 438 -3.90 -0.30 -38.42
N THR A 439 -2.62 0.06 -38.50
CA THR A 439 -1.51 -0.80 -38.90
C THR A 439 -0.65 -1.28 -37.73
N MET A 440 -1.05 -0.99 -36.49
CA MET A 440 -0.35 -1.40 -35.26
C MET A 440 -0.25 -2.93 -35.17
N THR A 441 0.88 -3.41 -34.67
CA THR A 441 1.17 -4.81 -34.40
C THR A 441 1.21 -5.09 -32.90
N SER A 442 1.74 -4.16 -32.09
CA SER A 442 1.64 -4.21 -30.63
C SER A 442 1.53 -2.82 -29.99
N VAL A 443 0.93 -2.78 -28.79
CA VAL A 443 1.01 -1.66 -27.86
C VAL A 443 1.42 -2.19 -26.50
N SER A 444 2.48 -1.60 -25.94
CA SER A 444 3.01 -1.94 -24.62
C SER A 444 2.79 -0.77 -23.66
N LEU A 445 2.33 -1.07 -22.44
CA LEU A 445 2.16 -0.13 -21.33
C LEU A 445 3.10 -0.51 -20.18
N ARG A 446 3.59 0.50 -19.46
CA ARG A 446 4.27 0.36 -18.16
C ARG A 446 4.06 1.62 -17.33
N VAL A 447 4.22 1.52 -16.02
CA VAL A 447 4.46 2.70 -15.18
C VAL A 447 5.95 2.84 -14.83
N ILE A 448 6.34 4.03 -14.40
CA ILE A 448 7.72 4.38 -14.05
C ILE A 448 7.74 5.45 -12.95
N ASP A 449 8.69 5.34 -12.01
CA ASP A 449 9.12 6.46 -11.17
C ASP A 449 10.14 7.29 -11.96
N ALA A 450 9.85 8.57 -12.14
CA ALA A 450 10.64 9.44 -13.02
C ALA A 450 11.90 10.03 -12.35
N ALA A 451 12.09 9.82 -11.05
CA ALA A 451 13.27 10.25 -10.31
C ALA A 451 14.31 9.13 -10.23
N THR A 452 13.90 7.90 -9.88
CA THR A 452 14.81 6.73 -9.85
C THR A 452 14.96 6.06 -11.21
N GLY A 453 13.90 6.04 -12.02
CA GLY A 453 13.84 5.33 -13.30
C GLY A 453 13.26 3.91 -13.21
N VAL A 454 12.94 3.44 -12.00
CA VAL A 454 12.37 2.10 -11.73
C VAL A 454 11.01 1.96 -12.41
N THR A 455 10.79 0.83 -13.09
CA THR A 455 9.58 0.56 -13.87
C THR A 455 8.77 -0.62 -13.33
N SER A 456 7.49 -0.67 -13.68
CA SER A 456 6.73 -1.92 -13.62
C SER A 456 7.18 -2.93 -14.69
N GLN A 457 6.65 -4.15 -14.60
CA GLN A 457 6.60 -5.06 -15.74
C GLN A 457 5.78 -4.45 -16.91
N THR A 458 5.99 -4.96 -18.13
CA THR A 458 5.48 -4.34 -19.37
C THR A 458 4.32 -5.11 -19.97
N LEU A 459 3.10 -4.65 -19.70
CA LEU A 459 1.86 -5.26 -20.19
C LEU A 459 1.66 -4.95 -21.67
N THR A 460 1.38 -5.94 -22.52
CA THR A 460 1.37 -5.78 -23.99
C THR A 460 0.12 -6.36 -24.66
N ALA A 461 -0.57 -5.54 -25.46
CA ALA A 461 -1.65 -5.94 -26.38
C ALA A 461 -1.15 -6.11 -27.82
N SER A 462 -1.94 -6.83 -28.62
CA SER A 462 -1.93 -6.82 -30.08
C SER A 462 -3.35 -6.61 -30.62
N ARG A 463 -3.54 -6.63 -31.95
CA ARG A 463 -4.90 -6.58 -32.55
C ARG A 463 -5.72 -7.86 -32.30
N THR A 464 -5.05 -8.99 -31.99
CA THR A 464 -5.70 -10.29 -31.72
C THR A 464 -5.57 -10.76 -30.27
N THR A 465 -4.70 -10.15 -29.47
CA THR A 465 -4.41 -10.53 -28.07
C THR A 465 -4.71 -9.34 -27.15
N PRO A 466 -5.61 -9.45 -26.16
CA PRO A 466 -5.79 -8.41 -25.16
C PRO A 466 -4.53 -8.25 -24.30
N LEU A 467 -4.36 -7.05 -23.73
CA LEU A 467 -3.43 -6.79 -22.66
C LEU A 467 -4.04 -7.35 -21.37
N VAL A 468 -3.25 -8.11 -20.62
CA VAL A 468 -3.62 -8.72 -19.33
C VAL A 468 -2.39 -8.61 -18.43
N ALA A 469 -2.59 -8.43 -17.11
CA ALA A 469 -1.53 -8.51 -16.13
C ALA A 469 -0.88 -9.91 -16.08
N GLU A 470 0.37 -9.96 -15.64
CA GLU A 470 1.11 -11.21 -15.46
C GLU A 470 0.60 -11.96 -14.22
N ALA A 471 0.10 -13.18 -14.42
CA ALA A 471 -0.35 -14.08 -13.37
C ALA A 471 -0.08 -15.55 -13.79
N PRO A 472 0.13 -16.49 -12.85
CA PRO A 472 0.43 -17.90 -13.16
C PRO A 472 -0.56 -18.58 -14.10
N VAL A 473 -1.82 -18.13 -14.08
CA VAL A 473 -2.76 -18.34 -15.18
C VAL A 473 -3.38 -17.01 -15.58
N ALA A 474 -3.12 -16.56 -16.80
CA ALA A 474 -3.77 -15.40 -17.42
C ALA A 474 -4.29 -15.79 -18.81
N GLY A 475 -5.37 -15.18 -19.28
CA GLY A 475 -6.01 -15.57 -20.54
C GLY A 475 -7.19 -14.71 -20.96
N PHE A 476 -7.87 -15.14 -22.01
CA PHE A 476 -9.07 -14.48 -22.55
C PHE A 476 -10.01 -15.46 -23.26
N VAL A 477 -11.29 -15.10 -23.33
CA VAL A 477 -12.34 -15.83 -24.04
C VAL A 477 -12.85 -14.99 -25.21
N TYR A 478 -13.06 -15.61 -26.37
CA TYR A 478 -13.59 -14.95 -27.56
C TYR A 478 -14.62 -15.81 -28.29
N PHE A 479 -15.49 -15.19 -29.08
CA PHE A 479 -16.48 -15.86 -29.90
C PHE A 479 -15.87 -16.24 -31.26
N ASP A 480 -15.66 -17.55 -31.46
CA ASP A 480 -15.17 -18.15 -32.71
C ASP A 480 -16.36 -18.35 -33.67
N GLU A 481 -16.75 -17.27 -34.36
CA GLU A 481 -17.81 -17.30 -35.37
C GLU A 481 -17.43 -18.16 -36.59
N ASN A 482 -16.13 -18.27 -36.87
CA ASN A 482 -15.62 -18.82 -38.12
C ASN A 482 -15.33 -20.34 -38.01
N GLY A 483 -15.00 -20.82 -36.81
CA GLY A 483 -14.75 -22.23 -36.48
C GLY A 483 -13.33 -22.70 -36.75
N ASP A 484 -12.35 -21.81 -36.89
CA ASP A 484 -10.93 -22.16 -37.07
C ASP A 484 -10.11 -22.09 -35.78
N SER A 485 -10.68 -21.58 -34.68
CA SER A 485 -10.06 -21.43 -33.36
C SER A 485 -8.76 -20.61 -33.35
N ASN A 486 -8.64 -19.64 -34.26
CA ASN A 486 -7.54 -18.67 -34.31
C ASN A 486 -8.09 -17.22 -34.25
N ARG A 487 -8.16 -16.63 -33.05
CA ARG A 487 -8.76 -15.29 -32.86
C ARG A 487 -8.25 -14.27 -33.87
N ASN A 488 -9.19 -13.64 -34.58
CA ASN A 488 -8.94 -12.48 -35.43
C ASN A 488 -9.50 -11.16 -34.83
N GLU A 489 -9.16 -10.03 -35.46
CA GLU A 489 -9.47 -8.68 -34.98
C GLU A 489 -10.96 -8.30 -35.01
N PHE A 490 -11.82 -9.09 -35.65
CA PHE A 490 -13.27 -8.87 -35.73
C PHE A 490 -14.05 -9.80 -34.79
N GLU A 491 -13.38 -10.70 -34.06
CA GLU A 491 -14.03 -11.65 -33.15
C GLU A 491 -14.14 -11.08 -31.74
N THR A 492 -15.38 -10.94 -31.28
CA THR A 492 -15.76 -10.34 -29.99
C THR A 492 -15.16 -11.11 -28.81
N LEU A 493 -14.52 -10.38 -27.90
CA LEU A 493 -14.08 -10.89 -26.60
C LEU A 493 -15.29 -11.01 -25.66
N LEU A 494 -15.41 -12.12 -24.93
CA LEU A 494 -16.59 -12.46 -24.15
C LEU A 494 -16.39 -12.19 -22.66
N SER A 495 -17.12 -11.21 -22.15
CA SER A 495 -17.16 -10.83 -20.74
C SER A 495 -18.21 -11.61 -19.95
N GLY A 496 -17.99 -11.79 -18.64
CA GLY A 496 -18.93 -12.46 -17.75
C GLY A 496 -19.07 -13.97 -18.00
N VAL A 497 -18.19 -14.59 -18.79
CA VAL A 497 -18.02 -16.05 -18.85
C VAL A 497 -17.35 -16.49 -17.57
N GLN A 498 -17.94 -17.48 -16.91
CA GLN A 498 -17.43 -18.10 -15.67
C GLN A 498 -16.66 -19.37 -16.01
N PHE A 499 -15.67 -19.73 -15.19
CA PHE A 499 -15.09 -21.07 -15.20
C PHE A 499 -14.63 -21.51 -13.82
N ASP A 500 -14.72 -22.82 -13.57
CA ASP A 500 -14.27 -23.44 -12.33
C ASP A 500 -12.88 -24.04 -12.54
N VAL A 501 -11.97 -23.87 -11.58
CA VAL A 501 -10.63 -24.48 -11.64
C VAL A 501 -10.57 -25.73 -10.77
N LEU A 502 -10.47 -26.88 -11.41
CA LEU A 502 -10.46 -28.20 -10.78
C LEU A 502 -9.08 -28.84 -10.87
N ALA A 503 -8.75 -29.72 -9.93
CA ALA A 503 -7.56 -30.56 -10.04
C ALA A 503 -7.68 -31.55 -11.23
N SER A 504 -6.55 -32.07 -11.70
CA SER A 504 -6.47 -33.04 -12.82
C SER A 504 -7.37 -34.28 -12.72
N ASN A 505 -7.85 -34.63 -11.52
CA ASN A 505 -8.79 -35.72 -11.23
C ASN A 505 -10.28 -35.31 -11.30
N GLY A 506 -10.60 -34.02 -11.48
CA GLY A 506 -11.94 -33.46 -11.46
C GLY A 506 -12.50 -33.13 -10.07
N THR A 507 -11.67 -33.00 -9.02
CA THR A 507 -12.11 -32.47 -7.71
C THR A 507 -11.82 -30.98 -7.58
N GLU A 508 -12.63 -30.30 -6.78
CA GLU A 508 -12.37 -28.93 -6.29
C GLU A 508 -10.97 -28.84 -5.66
N LEU A 509 -10.40 -27.63 -5.68
CA LEU A 509 -9.11 -27.33 -5.07
C LEU A 509 -9.23 -27.03 -3.57
N ALA A 510 -8.12 -27.18 -2.86
CA ALA A 510 -8.08 -26.86 -1.43
C ALA A 510 -8.29 -25.35 -1.22
N SER A 511 -9.29 -25.03 -0.42
CA SER A 511 -9.61 -23.69 0.05
C SER A 511 -10.25 -23.79 1.45
N GLY A 512 -10.25 -22.68 2.17
CA GLY A 512 -10.90 -22.61 3.47
C GLY A 512 -11.23 -21.19 3.87
N SER A 513 -12.34 -21.05 4.59
CA SER A 513 -12.80 -19.78 5.14
C SER A 513 -13.13 -19.95 6.62
N PHE A 514 -12.75 -18.96 7.41
CA PHE A 514 -13.14 -18.77 8.79
C PHE A 514 -13.70 -17.36 8.91
N HIS A 515 -14.91 -17.23 9.47
CA HIS A 515 -15.47 -15.96 9.88
C HIS A 515 -15.97 -16.07 11.32
N VAL A 516 -15.72 -15.03 12.13
CA VAL A 516 -16.09 -15.02 13.56
C VAL A 516 -17.57 -15.31 13.83
N ASP A 517 -18.47 -14.86 12.96
CA ASP A 517 -19.92 -15.04 13.16
C ASP A 517 -20.44 -16.46 12.85
N ASP A 518 -19.63 -17.31 12.20
CA ASP A 518 -19.94 -18.75 12.02
C ASP A 518 -19.65 -19.57 13.29
N VAL A 519 -18.98 -18.97 14.28
CA VAL A 519 -18.51 -19.63 15.50
C VAL A 519 -19.33 -19.20 16.71
N SER A 520 -19.60 -20.15 17.61
CA SER A 520 -20.30 -19.86 18.86
C SER A 520 -19.44 -19.03 19.81
N LEU A 521 -19.95 -17.87 20.22
CA LEU A 521 -19.33 -16.99 21.21
C LEU A 521 -18.92 -17.75 22.48
N ASP A 522 -17.81 -17.31 23.08
CA ASP A 522 -17.19 -17.90 24.27
C ASP A 522 -16.69 -19.34 24.12
N THR A 523 -16.60 -19.88 22.90
CA THR A 523 -15.99 -21.20 22.61
C THR A 523 -14.60 -21.07 21.98
N ASN A 524 -13.79 -22.12 22.14
CA ASN A 524 -12.48 -22.23 21.47
C ASN A 524 -12.71 -22.41 19.97
N ILE A 525 -11.91 -21.72 19.16
CA ILE A 525 -11.87 -21.96 17.71
C ILE A 525 -11.35 -23.40 17.48
N PRO A 526 -12.12 -24.28 16.82
CA PRO A 526 -11.64 -25.62 16.48
C PRO A 526 -10.71 -25.54 15.26
N ALA A 527 -9.82 -26.52 15.11
CA ALA A 527 -9.18 -26.78 13.82
C ALA A 527 -10.26 -27.20 12.81
N ALA A 528 -10.39 -26.44 11.72
CA ALA A 528 -11.47 -26.57 10.73
C ALA A 528 -11.05 -25.88 9.42
N ASN A 529 -11.67 -26.30 8.31
CA ASN A 529 -11.49 -25.68 6.99
C ASN A 529 -10.00 -25.48 6.60
N GLY A 530 -9.16 -26.48 6.87
CA GLY A 530 -7.73 -26.46 6.56
C GLY A 530 -6.87 -25.58 7.47
N MET A 531 -7.41 -25.02 8.55
CA MET A 531 -6.72 -24.09 9.45
C MET A 531 -6.68 -24.57 10.91
N THR A 532 -5.55 -24.32 11.57
CA THR A 532 -5.39 -24.41 13.03
C THR A 532 -4.91 -23.05 13.56
N PHE A 533 -5.71 -22.42 14.43
CA PHE A 533 -5.42 -21.13 15.04
C PHE A 533 -4.74 -21.29 16.41
N SER A 534 -3.72 -20.49 16.70
CA SER A 534 -3.07 -20.45 18.03
C SER A 534 -2.60 -19.04 18.43
N ALA A 535 -2.58 -18.73 19.72
CA ALA A 535 -2.04 -17.44 20.18
C ALA A 535 -0.50 -17.48 20.28
N ILE A 536 0.14 -16.37 19.89
CA ILE A 536 1.60 -16.16 20.02
C ILE A 536 1.91 -14.91 20.84
N GLY A 537 3.14 -14.83 21.36
CA GLY A 537 3.62 -13.70 22.16
C GLY A 537 3.70 -13.95 23.67
N ASP A 538 3.79 -12.88 24.45
CA ASP A 538 4.22 -12.94 25.85
C ASP A 538 3.22 -13.63 26.78
N ASN A 539 3.62 -14.82 27.27
CA ASN A 539 2.96 -15.53 28.36
C ASN A 539 1.46 -15.78 28.10
N VAL A 540 1.12 -16.22 26.89
CA VAL A 540 -0.25 -16.57 26.46
C VAL A 540 -0.67 -17.99 26.87
N LEU A 541 -1.95 -18.33 26.69
CA LEU A 541 -2.37 -19.70 26.37
C LEU A 541 -2.51 -19.83 24.85
N ASN A 542 -2.14 -20.99 24.29
CA ASN A 542 -2.24 -21.24 22.85
C ASN A 542 -3.70 -21.21 22.34
N GLU A 543 -4.67 -21.56 23.17
CA GLU A 543 -6.08 -21.56 22.77
C GLU A 543 -6.62 -20.15 22.51
N VAL A 544 -7.39 -20.00 21.43
CA VAL A 544 -8.08 -18.75 21.04
C VAL A 544 -9.59 -18.93 21.03
N GLN A 545 -10.35 -17.86 21.31
CA GLN A 545 -11.81 -17.88 21.41
C GLN A 545 -12.45 -16.73 20.64
N VAL A 546 -13.59 -16.97 19.99
CA VAL A 546 -14.42 -15.85 19.48
C VAL A 546 -15.22 -15.25 20.63
N LYS A 547 -15.21 -13.92 20.75
CA LYS A 547 -16.02 -13.17 21.72
C LYS A 547 -16.50 -11.85 21.13
N GLN A 548 -17.51 -11.26 21.75
CA GLN A 548 -17.92 -9.90 21.46
C GLN A 548 -17.00 -8.89 22.14
N ASN A 549 -16.51 -7.92 21.39
CA ASN A 549 -15.79 -6.79 21.92
C ASN A 549 -16.78 -5.68 22.33
N SER A 550 -16.97 -5.49 23.63
CA SER A 550 -17.95 -4.56 24.22
C SER A 550 -17.73 -3.07 23.87
N THR A 551 -16.61 -2.73 23.25
CA THR A 551 -16.29 -1.37 22.81
C THR A 551 -16.84 -1.08 21.40
N PHE A 552 -16.94 -2.09 20.52
CA PHE A 552 -17.20 -1.95 19.08
C PHE A 552 -18.59 -2.47 18.70
N ASP A 553 -19.65 -1.87 19.25
CA ASP A 553 -21.06 -2.29 19.10
C ASP A 553 -21.34 -3.80 19.35
N ASN A 554 -20.45 -4.47 20.10
CA ASN A 554 -20.45 -5.91 20.36
C ASN A 554 -20.10 -6.79 19.14
N GLN A 555 -19.32 -6.26 18.18
CA GLN A 555 -18.70 -7.01 17.09
C GLN A 555 -17.94 -8.23 17.62
N SER A 556 -18.11 -9.37 16.96
CA SER A 556 -17.37 -10.60 17.20
C SER A 556 -15.91 -10.42 16.77
N LEU A 557 -14.93 -10.81 17.60
CA LEU A 557 -13.50 -10.82 17.27
C LEU A 557 -12.85 -12.11 17.76
N ILE A 558 -11.72 -12.47 17.18
CA ILE A 558 -10.80 -13.45 17.78
C ILE A 558 -10.15 -12.81 19.02
N HIS A 559 -10.24 -13.48 20.17
CA HIS A 559 -9.56 -13.11 21.41
C HIS A 559 -8.50 -14.17 21.77
N VAL A 560 -7.35 -13.69 22.26
CA VAL A 560 -6.25 -14.48 22.82
C VAL A 560 -6.24 -14.38 24.35
N MET A 561 -5.79 -15.40 25.09
CA MET A 561 -5.70 -15.31 26.56
C MET A 561 -4.33 -14.79 26.99
N ASP A 562 -4.26 -13.51 27.35
CA ASP A 562 -3.12 -12.96 28.07
C ASP A 562 -3.14 -13.45 29.53
N ARG A 563 -2.09 -14.16 29.99
CA ARG A 563 -2.02 -14.69 31.37
C ARG A 563 -1.37 -13.73 32.37
N ASN A 564 -0.79 -12.62 31.92
CA ASN A 564 -0.33 -11.54 32.80
C ASN A 564 -1.55 -10.76 33.32
N LEU A 565 -2.49 -10.47 32.42
CA LEU A 565 -3.79 -9.86 32.71
C LEU A 565 -4.85 -10.88 33.15
N ASN A 566 -4.64 -12.17 32.87
CA ASN A 566 -5.58 -13.28 33.07
C ASN A 566 -6.96 -12.95 32.43
N ARG A 567 -6.93 -12.51 31.17
CA ARG A 567 -8.12 -12.04 30.43
C ARG A 567 -8.01 -12.41 28.95
N TRP A 568 -9.15 -12.83 28.39
CA TRP A 568 -9.38 -12.90 26.95
C TRP A 568 -9.38 -11.48 26.33
N TRP A 569 -8.39 -11.21 25.50
CA TRP A 569 -8.04 -9.90 24.99
C TRP A 569 -8.18 -9.86 23.45
N PRO A 570 -8.87 -8.85 22.88
CA PRO A 570 -9.06 -8.74 21.42
C PRO A 570 -7.90 -8.04 20.70
N ALA A 571 -7.17 -7.18 21.41
CA ALA A 571 -6.18 -6.30 20.81
C ALA A 571 -4.83 -7.00 20.65
N LEU A 572 -4.58 -7.46 19.44
CA LEU A 572 -3.30 -8.00 19.00
C LEU A 572 -2.32 -6.86 18.74
N THR A 573 -1.08 -7.01 19.17
CA THR A 573 0.03 -6.05 19.03
C THR A 573 1.33 -6.81 18.77
N SER A 574 2.45 -6.10 18.58
CA SER A 574 3.82 -6.66 18.56
C SER A 574 4.10 -7.74 19.61
N ARG A 575 3.60 -7.53 20.84
CA ARG A 575 3.76 -8.41 22.01
C ARG A 575 2.86 -9.65 21.98
N LEU A 576 1.78 -9.63 21.18
CA LEU A 576 0.62 -10.51 21.35
C LEU A 576 -0.12 -10.70 20.02
N GLY A 577 0.10 -11.83 19.34
CA GLY A 577 -0.43 -12.09 18.01
C GLY A 577 -1.23 -13.38 17.88
N LEU A 578 -1.62 -13.68 16.65
CA LEU A 578 -2.36 -14.86 16.24
C LEU A 578 -1.57 -15.60 15.14
N ASP A 579 -1.20 -16.84 15.41
CA ASP A 579 -0.65 -17.79 14.44
C ASP A 579 -1.80 -18.59 13.81
N VAL A 580 -1.73 -18.82 12.50
CA VAL A 580 -2.66 -19.69 11.77
C VAL A 580 -1.84 -20.61 10.86
N ALA A 581 -1.75 -21.88 11.25
CA ALA A 581 -1.12 -22.92 10.46
C ALA A 581 -2.13 -23.59 9.52
N PHE A 582 -1.71 -23.90 8.30
CA PHE A 582 -2.51 -24.59 7.30
C PHE A 582 -2.22 -26.10 7.30
N ASP A 583 -3.23 -26.94 7.06
CA ASP A 583 -3.09 -28.41 7.04
C ASP A 583 -2.17 -28.90 5.89
N GLU A 584 -2.11 -28.15 4.79
CA GLU A 584 -1.19 -28.29 3.66
C GLU A 584 -0.79 -26.87 3.18
N PRO A 585 0.39 -26.67 2.55
CA PRO A 585 0.82 -25.35 2.08
C PRO A 585 -0.10 -24.72 1.01
N VAL A 586 -0.23 -23.39 1.05
CA VAL A 586 -1.10 -22.60 0.16
C VAL A 586 -0.35 -21.47 -0.56
N GLY A 587 -0.90 -21.00 -1.68
CA GLY A 587 -0.38 -19.86 -2.43
C GLY A 587 -1.10 -18.53 -2.20
N TYR A 588 -2.14 -18.52 -1.36
CA TYR A 588 -2.99 -17.36 -1.13
C TYR A 588 -3.61 -17.38 0.26
N VAL A 589 -3.58 -16.22 0.92
CA VAL A 589 -4.22 -15.99 2.23
C VAL A 589 -4.77 -14.58 2.28
N GLU A 590 -5.97 -14.41 2.85
CA GLU A 590 -6.56 -13.11 3.17
C GLU A 590 -6.94 -13.07 4.66
N VAL A 591 -6.79 -11.91 5.28
CA VAL A 591 -7.13 -11.69 6.69
C VAL A 591 -7.95 -10.41 6.82
N ASP A 592 -9.17 -10.51 7.37
CA ASP A 592 -9.96 -9.33 7.71
C ASP A 592 -9.59 -8.84 9.11
N ILE A 593 -9.02 -7.64 9.16
CA ILE A 593 -8.58 -6.96 10.38
C ILE A 593 -9.44 -5.72 10.67
N VAL A 594 -9.43 -5.27 11.91
CA VAL A 594 -10.11 -4.03 12.35
C VAL A 594 -9.21 -3.21 13.27
N GLY A 595 -9.19 -1.88 13.09
CA GLY A 595 -8.52 -0.95 14.00
C GLY A 595 -9.22 -0.90 15.35
N LEU A 596 -8.45 -0.90 16.44
CA LEU A 596 -8.97 -0.87 17.82
C LEU A 596 -8.59 0.41 18.58
N GLN A 597 -8.09 1.40 17.83
CA GLN A 597 -7.94 2.81 18.16
C GLN A 597 -7.81 3.57 16.81
N ASP A 598 -7.71 4.89 16.87
CA ASP A 598 -7.24 5.67 15.73
C ASP A 598 -5.73 5.43 15.50
N ASP A 599 -5.32 5.48 14.23
CA ASP A 599 -3.97 5.14 13.75
C ASP A 599 -3.49 3.72 14.12
N SER A 600 -4.40 2.74 14.07
CA SER A 600 -4.07 1.32 14.15
C SER A 600 -3.41 0.83 12.85
N TYR A 601 -2.30 0.11 12.98
CA TYR A 601 -1.62 -0.58 11.87
C TYR A 601 -1.70 -2.11 12.08
N GLY A 602 -2.06 -2.84 11.03
CA GLY A 602 -2.13 -4.30 11.05
C GLY A 602 -1.06 -4.93 10.16
N ARG A 603 -0.53 -6.09 10.57
CA ARG A 603 0.54 -6.80 9.87
C ARG A 603 0.26 -8.29 9.80
N VAL A 604 0.50 -8.88 8.63
CA VAL A 604 0.44 -10.33 8.41
C VAL A 604 1.71 -10.81 7.73
N GLN A 605 2.32 -11.87 8.25
CA GLN A 605 3.58 -12.44 7.79
C GLN A 605 3.38 -13.91 7.38
N ALA A 606 3.73 -14.25 6.14
CA ALA A 606 3.63 -15.61 5.59
C ALA A 606 4.95 -16.36 5.72
N PHE A 607 4.91 -17.59 6.25
CA PHE A 607 6.10 -18.42 6.47
C PHE A 607 6.00 -19.77 5.76
N ASP A 608 7.15 -20.29 5.33
CA ASP A 608 7.26 -21.64 4.76
C ASP A 608 7.26 -22.73 5.85
N ALA A 609 7.23 -23.99 5.42
CA ALA A 609 7.25 -25.16 6.30
C ALA A 609 8.58 -25.36 7.07
N ALA A 610 9.64 -24.61 6.76
CA ALA A 610 10.89 -24.57 7.51
C ALA A 610 10.95 -23.40 8.52
N GLY A 611 10.04 -22.43 8.40
CA GLY A 611 9.94 -21.23 9.22
C GLY A 611 10.65 -19.99 8.67
N ASN A 612 11.03 -20.00 7.39
CA ASN A 612 11.52 -18.80 6.70
C ASN A 612 10.35 -17.86 6.36
N LEU A 613 10.54 -16.55 6.45
CA LEU A 613 9.58 -15.56 5.96
C LEU A 613 9.57 -15.61 4.42
N ILE A 614 8.40 -15.79 3.82
CA ILE A 614 8.18 -15.74 2.37
C ILE A 614 7.87 -14.31 1.95
N THR A 615 6.88 -13.70 2.59
CA THR A 615 6.35 -12.38 2.26
C THR A 615 5.60 -11.78 3.46
N ARG A 616 5.41 -10.46 3.46
CA ARG A 616 4.79 -9.67 4.53
C ARG A 616 3.89 -8.61 3.91
N VAL A 617 2.75 -8.37 4.53
CA VAL A 617 1.88 -7.23 4.22
C VAL A 617 1.60 -6.46 5.51
N THR A 618 1.59 -5.13 5.40
CA THR A 618 1.23 -4.21 6.49
C THR A 618 0.13 -3.27 5.95
N THR A 619 -0.72 -2.73 6.82
CA THR A 619 -1.66 -1.67 6.44
C THR A 619 -0.91 -0.43 5.98
N ASP A 620 -1.21 0.05 4.78
CA ASP A 620 -0.66 1.29 4.22
C ASP A 620 -1.61 1.87 3.14
N ILE A 621 -1.21 2.94 2.45
CA ILE A 621 -2.02 3.67 1.46
C ILE A 621 -2.40 2.84 0.21
N ARG A 622 -1.85 1.63 0.05
CA ARG A 622 -2.18 0.66 -1.01
C ARG A 622 -3.40 -0.21 -0.65
N ASN A 623 -3.72 -0.35 0.65
CA ASN A 623 -4.80 -1.22 1.15
C ASN A 623 -5.72 -0.55 2.19
N THR A 624 -5.46 0.72 2.55
CA THR A 624 -6.33 1.57 3.38
C THR A 624 -6.40 2.98 2.78
N ALA A 625 -7.49 3.71 3.05
CA ALA A 625 -7.67 5.06 2.48
C ALA A 625 -6.84 6.15 3.18
N GLY A 626 -6.27 5.86 4.37
CA GLY A 626 -5.49 6.80 5.17
C GLY A 626 -4.03 6.41 5.42
N GLY A 627 -3.61 5.19 5.09
CA GLY A 627 -2.33 4.62 5.52
C GLY A 627 -2.42 3.85 6.85
N SER A 628 -3.38 4.21 7.69
CA SER A 628 -3.73 3.55 8.94
C SER A 628 -5.23 3.16 8.96
N LEU A 629 -5.65 2.45 10.01
CA LEU A 629 -7.06 2.18 10.33
C LEU A 629 -7.52 3.12 11.45
N ALA A 630 -8.68 3.74 11.29
CA ALA A 630 -9.38 4.43 12.38
C ALA A 630 -10.06 3.46 13.38
N ASP A 631 -10.54 3.97 14.52
CA ASP A 631 -11.21 3.17 15.55
C ASP A 631 -12.48 2.48 14.98
N GLY A 632 -12.42 1.15 14.82
CA GLY A 632 -13.48 0.34 14.22
C GLY A 632 -13.49 0.29 12.69
N GLU A 633 -12.49 0.84 12.00
CA GLU A 633 -12.31 0.69 10.55
C GLU A 633 -11.72 -0.69 10.22
N ALA A 634 -12.28 -1.35 9.21
CA ALA A 634 -11.87 -2.68 8.79
C ALA A 634 -11.22 -2.67 7.40
N SER A 635 -10.21 -3.52 7.20
CA SER A 635 -9.59 -3.78 5.89
C SER A 635 -9.21 -5.25 5.76
N THR A 636 -9.08 -5.71 4.52
CA THR A 636 -8.61 -7.05 4.16
C THR A 636 -7.15 -6.96 3.73
N LEU A 637 -6.27 -7.71 4.40
CA LEU A 637 -4.86 -7.84 4.01
C LEU A 637 -4.63 -9.15 3.28
N THR A 638 -4.00 -9.08 2.10
CA THR A 638 -3.82 -10.21 1.18
C THR A 638 -2.34 -10.58 1.05
N LEU A 639 -2.06 -11.88 1.00
CA LEU A 639 -0.74 -12.47 0.82
C LEU A 639 -0.79 -13.47 -0.35
N VAL A 640 0.20 -13.39 -1.24
CA VAL A 640 0.31 -14.25 -2.43
C VAL A 640 1.72 -14.87 -2.47
N ASP A 641 1.78 -16.17 -2.77
CA ASP A 641 3.02 -16.89 -3.10
C ASP A 641 2.78 -17.82 -4.28
N PRO A 642 3.24 -17.49 -5.51
CA PRO A 642 3.00 -18.30 -6.71
C PRO A 642 3.51 -19.75 -6.63
N GLU A 643 4.52 -20.02 -5.80
CA GLU A 643 5.05 -21.38 -5.56
C GLU A 643 4.19 -22.21 -4.59
N GLY A 644 3.21 -21.61 -3.90
CA GLY A 644 2.28 -22.33 -3.01
C GLY A 644 2.86 -22.76 -1.66
N ARG A 645 3.85 -22.03 -1.11
CA ARG A 645 4.68 -22.48 0.02
C ARG A 645 4.19 -22.05 1.41
N ILE A 646 3.14 -21.22 1.50
CA ILE A 646 2.69 -20.63 2.78
C ILE A 646 2.13 -21.75 3.66
N ALA A 647 2.87 -22.13 4.70
CA ALA A 647 2.49 -23.18 5.64
C ALA A 647 1.86 -22.62 6.92
N ARG A 648 2.17 -21.37 7.26
CA ARG A 648 1.49 -20.61 8.31
C ARG A 648 1.51 -19.11 8.02
N ILE A 649 0.61 -18.37 8.66
CA ILE A 649 0.70 -16.92 8.81
C ILE A 649 0.76 -16.51 10.29
N GLU A 650 1.41 -15.38 10.57
CA GLU A 650 1.40 -14.71 11.88
C GLU A 650 0.75 -13.32 11.69
N ILE A 651 -0.28 -13.02 12.47
CA ILE A 651 -1.08 -11.79 12.44
C ILE A 651 -0.86 -11.01 13.74
N ALA A 652 -0.48 -9.74 13.63
CA ALA A 652 -0.26 -8.86 14.78
C ALA A 652 -0.59 -7.39 14.46
N GLY A 653 -0.73 -6.58 15.51
CA GLY A 653 -0.69 -5.13 15.39
C GLY A 653 0.75 -4.63 15.24
N HIS A 654 0.94 -3.59 14.44
CA HIS A 654 2.23 -3.04 14.03
C HIS A 654 2.50 -1.68 14.67
N ALA A 655 3.77 -1.27 14.76
CA ALA A 655 4.21 -0.04 15.45
C ALA A 655 3.60 0.11 16.88
N ASP A 656 3.54 -1.00 17.62
CA ASP A 656 2.90 -1.16 18.95
C ASP A 656 1.39 -0.82 19.05
N THR A 657 0.74 -0.54 17.91
CA THR A 657 -0.70 -0.27 17.85
C THR A 657 -1.54 -1.56 17.85
N PRO A 658 -2.80 -1.53 18.34
CA PRO A 658 -3.66 -2.71 18.44
C PRO A 658 -4.57 -2.93 17.22
N ILE A 659 -4.73 -4.19 16.80
CA ILE A 659 -5.80 -4.61 15.86
C ILE A 659 -6.63 -5.77 16.41
N GLY A 660 -7.83 -5.96 15.85
CA GLY A 660 -8.63 -7.18 15.98
C GLY A 660 -8.68 -7.95 14.66
N VAL A 661 -9.13 -9.22 14.72
CA VAL A 661 -9.30 -10.09 13.55
C VAL A 661 -10.72 -10.64 13.50
N THR A 662 -11.33 -10.63 12.31
CA THR A 662 -12.71 -11.10 12.05
C THR A 662 -12.77 -12.29 11.09
N ALA A 663 -11.85 -12.42 10.14
CA ALA A 663 -11.84 -13.52 9.20
C ALA A 663 -10.42 -13.93 8.77
N VAL A 664 -10.29 -15.19 8.35
CA VAL A 664 -9.13 -15.68 7.59
C VAL A 664 -9.64 -16.57 6.46
N ARG A 665 -9.17 -16.34 5.23
CA ARG A 665 -9.47 -17.12 4.04
C ARG A 665 -8.17 -17.60 3.40
N HIS A 666 -8.17 -18.77 2.77
CA HIS A 666 -6.98 -19.32 2.10
C HIS A 666 -7.32 -20.24 0.93
N GLY A 667 -6.29 -20.51 0.13
CA GLY A 667 -6.33 -21.45 -0.97
C GLY A 667 -6.83 -20.83 -2.28
N VAL A 668 -7.32 -21.68 -3.18
CA VAL A 668 -7.64 -21.25 -4.56
C VAL A 668 -9.10 -20.85 -4.66
N GLU A 669 -9.38 -19.63 -5.15
CA GLU A 669 -10.74 -19.21 -5.49
C GLU A 669 -11.31 -20.18 -6.56
N PRO A 670 -12.39 -20.93 -6.26
CA PRO A 670 -12.85 -22.00 -7.14
C PRO A 670 -13.40 -21.50 -8.47
N GLN A 671 -14.00 -20.31 -8.50
CA GLN A 671 -14.71 -19.78 -9.67
C GLN A 671 -14.11 -18.44 -10.14
N VAL A 672 -13.64 -18.42 -11.38
CA VAL A 672 -13.07 -17.22 -12.04
C VAL A 672 -14.08 -16.65 -13.04
N VAL A 673 -14.08 -15.33 -13.23
CA VAL A 673 -14.97 -14.63 -14.16
C VAL A 673 -14.17 -13.76 -15.11
N THR A 674 -14.51 -13.79 -16.39
CA THR A 674 -13.95 -12.86 -17.39
C THR A 674 -14.48 -11.43 -17.21
N ASP A 675 -13.58 -10.48 -17.35
CA ASP A 675 -13.83 -9.05 -17.15
C ASP A 675 -14.46 -8.36 -18.38
N ALA A 676 -14.54 -7.03 -18.36
CA ALA A 676 -15.09 -6.23 -19.46
C ALA A 676 -14.26 -6.27 -20.77
N SER A 677 -13.00 -6.73 -20.72
CA SER A 677 -12.14 -7.00 -21.89
C SER A 677 -12.24 -8.46 -22.35
N GLY A 678 -13.06 -9.29 -21.70
CA GLY A 678 -13.10 -10.75 -21.91
C GLY A 678 -11.81 -11.46 -21.46
N ALA A 679 -10.99 -10.78 -20.66
CA ALA A 679 -9.75 -11.29 -20.09
C ALA A 679 -10.00 -11.88 -18.70
N PHE A 680 -9.06 -12.70 -18.22
CA PHE A 680 -9.07 -13.24 -16.86
C PHE A 680 -7.63 -13.47 -16.36
N THR A 681 -7.47 -13.39 -15.05
CA THR A 681 -6.29 -13.83 -14.30
C THR A 681 -6.73 -14.80 -13.20
N GLN A 682 -5.81 -15.65 -12.76
CA GLN A 682 -5.93 -16.49 -11.58
C GLN A 682 -4.53 -16.60 -10.98
N THR A 683 -4.31 -15.86 -9.90
CA THR A 683 -2.97 -15.61 -9.32
C THR A 683 -2.44 -16.78 -8.48
N ASN A 684 -3.33 -17.70 -8.08
CA ASN A 684 -3.16 -18.52 -6.88
C ASN A 684 -3.06 -20.04 -7.20
N LEU A 685 -2.38 -20.42 -8.28
CA LEU A 685 -2.28 -21.82 -8.72
C LEU A 685 -0.85 -22.38 -8.56
N PRO A 686 -0.63 -23.33 -7.63
CA PRO A 686 0.66 -24.01 -7.47
C PRO A 686 1.07 -24.87 -8.68
N ASP A 687 2.30 -25.41 -8.63
CA ASP A 687 2.80 -26.40 -9.58
C ASP A 687 1.88 -27.64 -9.67
N GLY A 688 1.26 -27.85 -10.83
CA GLY A 688 0.22 -28.87 -10.95
C GLY A 688 -0.43 -28.97 -12.33
N GLN A 689 -1.40 -29.90 -12.43
CA GLN A 689 -2.28 -30.05 -13.59
C GLN A 689 -3.73 -29.81 -13.20
N TYR A 690 -4.40 -28.96 -13.98
CA TYR A 690 -5.73 -28.44 -13.66
C TYR A 690 -6.66 -28.55 -14.87
N GLN A 691 -7.94 -28.80 -14.60
CA GLN A 691 -9.01 -28.74 -15.59
C GLN A 691 -9.74 -27.41 -15.43
N LEU A 692 -9.99 -26.72 -16.54
CA LEU A 692 -10.80 -25.50 -16.59
C LEU A 692 -12.17 -25.88 -17.12
N HIS A 693 -13.20 -25.82 -16.27
CA HIS A 693 -14.58 -26.18 -16.63
C HIS A 693 -15.41 -24.92 -16.90
N TRP A 694 -15.96 -24.77 -18.11
CA TRP A 694 -16.49 -23.48 -18.57
C TRP A 694 -18.01 -23.36 -18.49
N GLN A 695 -18.48 -22.22 -17.98
CA GLN A 695 -19.88 -21.84 -17.86
C GLN A 695 -20.16 -20.55 -18.67
N PRO A 696 -20.56 -20.67 -19.96
CA PRO A 696 -20.80 -19.51 -20.82
C PRO A 696 -22.03 -18.69 -20.41
N THR A 697 -21.92 -17.37 -20.54
CA THR A 697 -22.96 -16.41 -20.16
C THR A 697 -24.26 -16.56 -20.95
N GLN A 698 -24.18 -17.03 -22.20
CA GLN A 698 -25.31 -17.20 -23.12
C GLN A 698 -25.49 -18.67 -23.50
N VAL A 699 -26.74 -19.14 -23.59
CA VAL A 699 -27.06 -20.55 -23.94
C VAL A 699 -26.66 -20.97 -25.37
N ILE A 700 -26.34 -20.00 -26.23
CA ILE A 700 -25.89 -20.22 -27.62
C ILE A 700 -24.38 -20.34 -27.76
N HIS A 701 -23.61 -20.22 -26.66
CA HIS A 701 -22.17 -20.40 -26.66
C HIS A 701 -21.80 -21.74 -26.02
N SER A 702 -20.86 -22.46 -26.64
CA SER A 702 -20.27 -23.68 -26.11
C SER A 702 -18.75 -23.57 -26.15
N ILE A 703 -18.14 -23.66 -24.96
CA ILE A 703 -16.70 -23.72 -24.75
C ILE A 703 -16.34 -25.16 -24.39
N ALA A 704 -15.20 -25.66 -24.86
CA ALA A 704 -14.70 -26.98 -24.49
C ALA A 704 -13.81 -26.90 -23.24
N ASP A 705 -14.00 -27.81 -22.30
CA ASP A 705 -13.15 -27.94 -21.12
C ASP A 705 -11.69 -28.13 -21.51
N ALA A 706 -10.81 -27.37 -20.86
CA ALA A 706 -9.38 -27.34 -21.15
C ALA A 706 -8.57 -28.00 -20.02
N THR A 707 -7.35 -28.43 -20.32
CA THR A 707 -6.38 -28.86 -19.30
C THR A 707 -5.12 -28.02 -19.45
N ILE A 708 -4.65 -27.47 -18.33
CA ILE A 708 -3.41 -26.70 -18.22
C ILE A 708 -2.42 -27.39 -17.28
N THR A 709 -1.14 -27.10 -17.45
CA THR A 709 -0.06 -27.48 -16.52
C THR A 709 0.66 -26.21 -16.10
N VAL A 710 0.61 -25.90 -14.81
CA VAL A 710 1.38 -24.80 -14.20
C VAL A 710 2.67 -25.38 -13.64
N SER A 711 3.81 -24.72 -13.85
CA SER A 711 5.05 -25.03 -13.13
C SER A 711 5.96 -23.81 -13.06
N GLY A 712 6.55 -23.54 -11.89
CA GLY A 712 7.37 -22.35 -11.63
C GLY A 712 6.58 -21.04 -11.73
N GLY A 713 5.26 -21.09 -11.52
CA GLY A 713 4.37 -19.95 -11.75
C GLY A 713 4.08 -19.63 -13.23
N GLU A 714 4.38 -20.53 -14.18
CA GLU A 714 4.06 -20.36 -15.61
C GLU A 714 3.20 -21.51 -16.18
N ILE A 715 2.39 -21.23 -17.22
CA ILE A 715 1.70 -22.29 -17.98
C ILE A 715 2.67 -22.97 -18.95
N THR A 716 3.18 -24.13 -18.54
CA THR A 716 4.14 -24.93 -19.34
C THR A 716 3.49 -25.82 -20.40
N SER A 717 2.17 -26.03 -20.33
CA SER A 717 1.40 -26.80 -21.33
C SER A 717 -0.09 -26.47 -21.24
N GLY A 718 -0.76 -26.23 -22.38
CA GLY A 718 -2.18 -25.89 -22.44
C GLY A 718 -2.59 -25.30 -23.78
N VAL A 719 -3.74 -24.61 -23.81
CA VAL A 719 -4.23 -23.86 -24.99
C VAL A 719 -3.68 -22.42 -24.94
N THR A 720 -2.36 -22.28 -25.06
CA THR A 720 -1.63 -21.02 -24.88
C THR A 720 -1.26 -20.33 -26.19
N THR A 721 -1.22 -19.00 -26.15
CA THR A 721 -0.70 -18.14 -27.22
C THR A 721 0.84 -18.08 -27.18
N THR A 722 1.45 -17.45 -28.17
CA THR A 722 2.90 -17.13 -28.16
C THR A 722 3.30 -16.17 -27.02
N ALA A 723 2.33 -15.52 -26.36
CA ALA A 723 2.53 -14.66 -25.20
C ALA A 723 2.14 -15.35 -23.87
N GLY A 724 2.11 -16.69 -23.82
CA GLY A 724 1.78 -17.47 -22.62
C GLY A 724 0.29 -17.53 -22.27
N LEU A 725 -0.46 -16.46 -22.56
CA LEU A 725 -1.90 -16.33 -22.24
C LEU A 725 -2.74 -17.50 -22.79
N VAL A 726 -3.70 -17.99 -22.01
CA VAL A 726 -4.71 -18.97 -22.45
C VAL A 726 -5.69 -18.31 -23.42
N SER A 727 -5.94 -18.94 -24.57
CA SER A 727 -6.81 -18.41 -25.64
C SER A 727 -8.01 -19.33 -25.86
N VAL A 728 -9.18 -18.93 -25.36
CA VAL A 728 -10.36 -19.79 -25.26
C VAL A 728 -11.42 -19.45 -26.32
N ALA A 729 -11.67 -20.38 -27.24
CA ALA A 729 -12.68 -20.25 -28.28
C ALA A 729 -14.07 -20.71 -27.78
N ALA A 730 -15.04 -19.80 -27.79
CA ALA A 730 -16.45 -20.11 -27.63
C ALA A 730 -17.11 -20.30 -29.00
N THR A 731 -17.68 -21.47 -29.24
CA THR A 731 -18.33 -21.83 -30.51
C THR A 731 -19.85 -21.62 -30.45
N ARG A 732 -20.47 -21.35 -31.60
CA ARG A 732 -21.93 -21.18 -31.71
C ARG A 732 -22.66 -22.54 -31.69
N VAL A 733 -23.64 -22.67 -30.80
CA VAL A 733 -24.57 -23.81 -30.74
C VAL A 733 -26.03 -23.34 -30.86
N ASP A 734 -26.92 -24.28 -31.19
CA ASP A 734 -28.37 -24.03 -31.18
C ASP A 734 -28.86 -23.79 -29.75
N SER A 735 -29.71 -22.77 -29.59
CA SER A 735 -30.35 -22.43 -28.32
C SER A 735 -31.18 -23.61 -27.79
N PRO A 736 -31.01 -24.02 -26.52
CA PRO A 736 -31.90 -24.96 -25.85
C PRO A 736 -33.37 -24.48 -25.82
N ARG A 737 -33.62 -23.20 -26.10
CA ARG A 737 -34.95 -22.58 -26.22
C ARG A 737 -35.35 -22.29 -27.69
N TYR A 738 -34.66 -22.86 -28.67
CA TYR A 738 -35.08 -22.92 -30.08
C TYR A 738 -35.66 -24.30 -30.44
N ASN A 739 -36.54 -24.35 -31.44
CA ASN A 739 -37.08 -25.59 -32.03
C ASN A 739 -36.35 -25.90 -33.34
N THR A 740 -35.38 -26.82 -33.28
CA THR A 740 -34.57 -27.23 -34.44
C THR A 740 -35.32 -28.02 -35.52
N ALA A 741 -36.55 -28.47 -35.24
CA ALA A 741 -37.42 -29.13 -36.24
C ALA A 741 -38.29 -28.11 -37.00
N LEU A 742 -38.80 -27.09 -36.30
CA LEU A 742 -39.63 -26.02 -36.86
C LEU A 742 -39.61 -24.81 -35.92
N GLY A 743 -38.79 -23.79 -36.22
CA GLY A 743 -38.51 -22.69 -35.29
C GLY A 743 -39.75 -21.96 -34.77
N GLU A 744 -40.79 -21.81 -35.60
CA GLU A 744 -42.02 -21.09 -35.24
C GLU A 744 -43.03 -21.94 -34.42
N ASP A 745 -42.76 -23.23 -34.21
CA ASP A 745 -43.50 -24.12 -33.28
C ASP A 745 -42.86 -23.99 -31.89
N VAL A 746 -43.33 -22.99 -31.14
CA VAL A 746 -42.82 -22.61 -29.82
C VAL A 746 -43.23 -23.64 -28.76
N ASN A 747 -44.40 -24.27 -28.94
CA ASN A 747 -44.95 -25.20 -27.97
C ASN A 747 -44.41 -26.64 -28.12
N GLY A 748 -44.04 -27.04 -29.35
CA GLY A 748 -43.45 -28.34 -29.68
C GLY A 748 -44.46 -29.44 -30.05
N ASP A 749 -45.69 -29.08 -30.45
CA ASP A 749 -46.70 -30.07 -30.89
C ASP A 749 -46.66 -30.39 -32.40
N GLY A 750 -45.80 -29.69 -33.15
CA GLY A 750 -45.58 -29.89 -34.58
C GLY A 750 -46.49 -29.06 -35.49
N VAL A 751 -47.26 -28.11 -34.96
CA VAL A 751 -48.07 -27.17 -35.77
C VAL A 751 -47.91 -25.72 -35.31
N VAL A 752 -47.58 -24.83 -36.24
CA VAL A 752 -47.48 -23.39 -35.95
C VAL A 752 -48.88 -22.80 -35.81
N THR A 753 -49.21 -22.28 -34.63
CA THR A 753 -50.52 -21.70 -34.31
C THR A 753 -50.41 -20.33 -33.64
N ALA A 754 -51.56 -19.66 -33.44
CA ALA A 754 -51.61 -18.43 -32.65
C ALA A 754 -51.25 -18.64 -31.15
N LEU A 755 -51.20 -19.89 -30.66
CA LEU A 755 -50.74 -20.19 -29.30
C LEU A 755 -49.24 -19.98 -29.17
N ASP A 756 -48.47 -20.28 -30.21
CA ASP A 756 -47.00 -20.20 -30.22
C ASP A 756 -46.53 -18.74 -30.12
N ALA A 757 -47.13 -17.86 -30.92
CA ALA A 757 -46.93 -16.40 -30.81
C ALA A 757 -47.35 -15.89 -29.42
N LEU A 758 -48.45 -16.41 -28.87
CA LEU A 758 -48.92 -16.05 -27.53
C LEU A 758 -47.99 -16.54 -26.41
N GLN A 759 -47.27 -17.65 -26.58
CA GLN A 759 -46.27 -18.11 -25.61
C GLN A 759 -45.07 -17.16 -25.52
N VAL A 760 -44.52 -16.73 -26.66
CA VAL A 760 -43.45 -15.70 -26.68
C VAL A 760 -43.94 -14.39 -26.07
N ILE A 761 -45.13 -13.92 -26.48
CA ILE A 761 -45.73 -12.68 -25.95
C ILE A 761 -45.98 -12.78 -24.43
N ASN A 762 -46.39 -13.93 -23.91
CA ASN A 762 -46.60 -14.11 -22.47
C ASN A 762 -45.29 -14.11 -21.68
N ASP A 763 -44.23 -14.73 -22.21
CA ASP A 763 -42.90 -14.70 -21.59
C ASP A 763 -42.33 -13.27 -21.58
N LEU A 764 -42.39 -12.55 -22.70
CA LEU A 764 -41.99 -11.14 -22.80
C LEU A 764 -42.76 -10.23 -21.82
N ASN A 765 -44.07 -10.46 -21.63
CA ASN A 765 -44.87 -9.69 -20.66
C ASN A 765 -44.58 -10.04 -19.19
N ALA A 766 -43.97 -11.20 -18.92
CA ALA A 766 -43.62 -11.64 -17.56
C ALA A 766 -42.17 -11.28 -17.18
N ASN A 767 -41.24 -11.44 -18.13
CA ASN A 767 -39.80 -11.46 -17.91
C ASN A 767 -39.06 -10.34 -18.69
N GLY A 768 -39.70 -9.69 -19.66
CA GLY A 768 -39.10 -8.68 -20.54
C GLY A 768 -38.28 -9.25 -21.71
N ASP A 769 -37.89 -8.37 -22.64
CA ASP A 769 -36.86 -8.69 -23.64
C ASP A 769 -35.52 -8.95 -22.90
N ARG A 770 -34.86 -10.08 -23.16
CA ARG A 770 -33.61 -10.47 -22.46
C ARG A 770 -32.78 -11.49 -23.24
N THR A 771 -31.51 -11.61 -22.87
CA THR A 771 -30.63 -12.72 -23.30
C THR A 771 -30.83 -13.94 -22.40
N LEU A 772 -30.89 -15.13 -23.00
CA LEU A 772 -31.03 -16.40 -22.29
C LEU A 772 -29.67 -16.85 -21.72
N THR A 773 -29.60 -16.98 -20.40
CA THR A 773 -28.45 -17.49 -19.66
C THR A 773 -28.56 -18.99 -19.38
N PHE A 774 -27.49 -19.64 -18.94
CA PHE A 774 -27.47 -21.09 -18.69
C PHE A 774 -28.50 -21.58 -17.64
N ALA A 775 -29.05 -20.67 -16.82
CA ALA A 775 -30.17 -20.94 -15.91
C ALA A 775 -31.52 -21.14 -16.63
N GLU A 776 -31.68 -20.65 -17.86
CA GLU A 776 -32.95 -20.66 -18.62
C GLU A 776 -33.01 -21.76 -19.71
N THR A 777 -32.22 -22.81 -19.59
CA THR A 777 -32.09 -23.88 -20.60
C THR A 777 -33.35 -24.75 -20.82
N ALA A 778 -34.36 -24.67 -19.94
CA ALA A 778 -35.60 -25.47 -20.02
C ALA A 778 -36.86 -24.60 -20.16
N GLY A 779 -37.82 -25.07 -20.98
CA GLY A 779 -39.13 -24.43 -21.16
C GLY A 779 -39.63 -24.49 -22.61
N PHE A 780 -40.65 -23.68 -22.92
CA PHE A 780 -41.12 -23.47 -24.30
C PHE A 780 -40.03 -22.88 -25.18
N LYS A 781 -40.12 -23.13 -26.49
CA LYS A 781 -39.11 -22.79 -27.50
C LYS A 781 -39.25 -21.36 -28.01
N ILE A 782 -39.12 -20.41 -27.08
CA ILE A 782 -39.43 -18.98 -27.25
C ILE A 782 -38.37 -18.16 -28.00
N ASP A 783 -37.15 -18.69 -28.13
CA ASP A 783 -36.09 -18.13 -28.99
C ASP A 783 -36.31 -18.71 -30.39
N VAL A 784 -37.15 -18.03 -31.17
CA VAL A 784 -37.61 -18.46 -32.51
C VAL A 784 -36.60 -18.06 -33.59
N THR A 785 -35.78 -17.06 -33.30
CA THR A 785 -34.69 -16.60 -34.16
C THR A 785 -33.42 -17.45 -34.05
N ASN A 786 -33.27 -18.25 -32.99
CA ASN A 786 -32.05 -18.95 -32.59
C ASN A 786 -30.88 -17.97 -32.33
N ASP A 787 -31.20 -16.76 -31.85
CA ASP A 787 -30.24 -15.68 -31.64
C ASP A 787 -29.72 -15.58 -30.19
N GLY A 788 -30.25 -16.39 -29.28
CA GLY A 788 -29.89 -16.43 -27.86
C GLY A 788 -30.68 -15.44 -27.00
N ASN A 789 -31.54 -14.62 -27.59
CA ASN A 789 -32.42 -13.71 -26.88
C ASN A 789 -33.89 -14.14 -26.98
N VAL A 790 -34.72 -13.56 -26.11
CA VAL A 790 -36.17 -13.55 -26.27
C VAL A 790 -36.56 -12.12 -26.52
N SER A 791 -37.17 -11.85 -27.67
CA SER A 791 -37.50 -10.49 -28.10
C SER A 791 -38.83 -10.40 -28.83
N ALA A 792 -39.32 -9.18 -29.05
CA ALA A 792 -40.45 -8.93 -29.95
C ALA A 792 -40.23 -9.46 -31.40
N LEU A 793 -38.99 -9.72 -31.84
CA LEU A 793 -38.69 -10.30 -33.15
C LEU A 793 -39.11 -11.78 -33.25
N ASP A 794 -39.00 -12.52 -32.15
CA ASP A 794 -39.36 -13.94 -32.07
C ASP A 794 -40.87 -14.13 -32.18
N ALA A 795 -41.65 -13.31 -31.46
CA ALA A 795 -43.10 -13.25 -31.63
C ALA A 795 -43.49 -12.83 -33.06
N LEU A 796 -42.76 -11.89 -33.67
CA LEU A 796 -43.01 -11.43 -35.03
C LEU A 796 -42.69 -12.50 -36.09
N ARG A 797 -41.68 -13.36 -35.87
CA ARG A 797 -41.39 -14.53 -36.73
C ARG A 797 -42.61 -15.45 -36.80
N VAL A 798 -43.15 -15.85 -35.65
CA VAL A 798 -44.34 -16.73 -35.59
C VAL A 798 -45.56 -16.05 -36.23
N ILE A 799 -45.81 -14.77 -35.94
CA ILE A 799 -46.94 -14.01 -36.53
C ILE A 799 -46.81 -13.94 -38.05
N ASN A 800 -45.62 -13.68 -38.59
CA ASN A 800 -45.40 -13.70 -40.03
C ASN A 800 -45.67 -15.10 -40.61
N LYS A 801 -45.27 -16.16 -39.90
CA LYS A 801 -45.50 -17.54 -40.35
C LYS A 801 -46.99 -17.92 -40.42
N LEU A 802 -47.78 -17.47 -39.44
CA LEU A 802 -49.23 -17.64 -39.46
C LEU A 802 -49.87 -16.91 -40.65
N ASN A 803 -49.44 -15.67 -40.94
CA ASN A 803 -49.91 -14.93 -42.09
C ASN A 803 -49.54 -15.60 -43.44
N GLU A 804 -48.40 -16.30 -43.54
CA GLU A 804 -48.08 -17.13 -44.72
C GLU A 804 -49.04 -18.32 -44.88
N LEU A 805 -49.39 -18.99 -43.78
CA LEU A 805 -50.29 -20.16 -43.77
C LEU A 805 -51.75 -19.78 -44.08
N ASP A 806 -52.24 -18.69 -43.50
CA ASP A 806 -53.57 -18.14 -43.80
C ASP A 806 -53.65 -17.62 -45.25
N ALA A 807 -52.60 -16.95 -45.76
CA ALA A 807 -52.54 -16.54 -47.17
C ALA A 807 -52.45 -17.74 -48.15
N GLY A 808 -52.07 -18.92 -47.66
CA GLY A 808 -52.02 -20.17 -48.41
C GLY A 808 -53.30 -21.00 -48.38
N SER A 809 -54.32 -20.63 -47.59
CA SER A 809 -55.51 -21.47 -47.37
C SER A 809 -56.84 -20.74 -47.60
N GLU A 810 -57.65 -21.22 -48.55
CA GLU A 810 -59.01 -20.69 -48.75
C GLU A 810 -59.93 -21.09 -47.57
N PRO A 811 -60.78 -20.17 -47.08
CA PRO A 811 -61.41 -20.31 -45.77
C PRO A 811 -62.60 -21.29 -45.73
N ALA A 812 -62.45 -22.33 -44.91
CA ALA A 812 -63.54 -23.11 -44.32
C ALA A 812 -63.12 -23.55 -42.91
N GLY A 813 -63.96 -23.51 -41.87
CA GLY A 813 -65.33 -23.01 -41.77
C GLY A 813 -65.79 -23.11 -40.31
N GLU A 814 -66.36 -22.03 -39.78
CA GLU A 814 -66.74 -21.84 -38.37
C GLU A 814 -67.72 -22.90 -37.83
N PHE A 815 -67.47 -23.49 -36.64
CA PHE A 815 -68.55 -23.98 -35.75
C PHE A 815 -68.20 -24.19 -34.25
N ILE A 816 -68.52 -23.16 -33.45
CA ILE A 816 -69.06 -23.14 -32.07
C ILE A 816 -68.86 -24.35 -31.11
N ALA A 817 -68.00 -24.12 -30.09
CA ALA A 817 -68.13 -24.32 -28.63
C ALA A 817 -69.01 -25.43 -27.96
N ALA A 818 -68.51 -25.93 -26.82
CA ALA A 818 -69.29 -26.49 -25.72
C ALA A 818 -68.65 -26.19 -24.34
N SER A 819 -69.45 -26.13 -23.26
CA SER A 819 -69.04 -25.78 -21.90
C SER A 819 -69.51 -26.81 -20.87
N GLN A 820 -68.82 -26.98 -19.73
CA GLN A 820 -69.45 -27.45 -18.48
C GLN A 820 -68.65 -27.09 -17.21
N SER A 821 -69.19 -27.43 -16.03
CA SER A 821 -68.83 -26.82 -14.73
C SER A 821 -69.01 -27.74 -13.52
N GLY A 822 -68.35 -27.40 -12.40
CA GLY A 822 -68.54 -27.99 -11.06
C GLY A 822 -67.37 -28.88 -10.58
N GLY A 823 -67.14 -29.07 -9.27
CA GLY A 823 -67.75 -28.39 -8.12
C GLY A 823 -67.70 -29.18 -6.80
N GLN A 824 -66.97 -28.64 -5.81
CA GLN A 824 -67.15 -28.79 -4.34
C GLN A 824 -67.08 -30.19 -3.65
N THR A 825 -66.22 -30.32 -2.62
CA THR A 825 -66.52 -30.96 -1.29
C THR A 825 -65.37 -30.76 -0.28
N ASP A 826 -65.71 -30.64 1.01
CA ASP A 826 -64.78 -30.53 2.17
C ASP A 826 -64.56 -31.87 2.91
N SER A 827 -63.50 -32.00 3.73
CA SER A 827 -63.61 -32.40 5.17
C SER A 827 -62.28 -32.58 5.94
N ASN A 828 -62.29 -32.20 7.24
CA ASN A 828 -61.34 -32.51 8.34
C ASN A 828 -60.76 -33.94 8.35
N THR A 829 -59.58 -34.22 8.95
CA THR A 829 -59.36 -34.35 10.42
C THR A 829 -57.89 -34.36 10.88
N SER A 830 -57.68 -34.28 12.21
CA SER A 830 -56.40 -34.29 12.94
C SER A 830 -56.29 -35.48 13.92
N ASP A 831 -55.07 -35.95 14.25
CA ASP A 831 -54.74 -36.41 15.62
C ASP A 831 -53.22 -36.42 15.92
N SER A 832 -52.81 -36.92 17.10
CA SER A 832 -51.67 -36.43 17.91
C SER A 832 -51.00 -37.52 18.80
N GLY A 833 -49.79 -37.25 19.31
CA GLY A 833 -49.10 -37.97 20.41
C GLY A 833 -47.62 -37.52 20.52
N ASP A 834 -47.02 -37.09 21.65
CA ASP A 834 -47.01 -37.53 23.07
C ASP A 834 -46.06 -38.74 23.31
N SER A 835 -45.11 -38.80 24.28
CA SER A 835 -44.47 -37.86 25.24
C SER A 835 -43.05 -38.41 25.59
N SER A 836 -42.20 -38.00 26.56
CA SER A 836 -42.23 -37.18 27.81
C SER A 836 -40.77 -36.75 28.18
N ALA A 837 -40.46 -35.63 28.86
CA ALA A 837 -40.40 -35.38 30.33
C ALA A 837 -39.32 -36.20 31.11
N SER A 838 -38.58 -35.70 32.14
CA SER A 838 -38.50 -34.38 32.82
C SER A 838 -37.20 -34.16 33.64
N SER A 839 -36.96 -32.91 34.10
CA SER A 839 -36.32 -32.47 35.41
C SER A 839 -34.90 -32.96 35.84
N GLY A 840 -34.03 -32.17 36.48
CA GLY A 840 -34.05 -30.74 36.87
C GLY A 840 -33.38 -30.43 38.24
N GLU A 841 -32.91 -29.18 38.44
CA GLU A 841 -32.70 -28.48 39.74
C GLU A 841 -31.53 -28.93 40.70
N LEU A 842 -30.87 -28.11 41.56
CA LEU A 842 -30.84 -26.64 41.83
C LEU A 842 -29.63 -26.16 42.73
N PHE A 843 -29.34 -24.84 42.71
CA PHE A 843 -28.75 -23.93 43.74
C PHE A 843 -27.33 -24.02 44.40
N SER A 844 -26.53 -22.95 44.16
CA SER A 844 -25.80 -22.08 45.16
C SER A 844 -24.50 -22.60 45.85
N SER A 845 -23.60 -21.80 46.49
CA SER A 845 -23.57 -20.36 46.86
C SER A 845 -22.15 -19.78 47.20
N PHE A 846 -21.94 -18.46 46.96
CA PHE A 846 -21.04 -17.46 47.64
C PHE A 846 -19.55 -17.71 48.08
N ALA A 847 -18.65 -16.85 47.54
CA ALA A 847 -17.58 -16.02 48.20
C ALA A 847 -16.45 -16.65 49.07
N SER A 848 -15.29 -16.02 49.44
CA SER A 848 -14.77 -14.63 49.34
C SER A 848 -13.21 -14.55 49.51
N GLN A 849 -12.57 -13.53 48.91
CA GLN A 849 -11.33 -12.79 49.33
C GLN A 849 -9.92 -13.43 49.53
N ASN A 850 -8.96 -12.87 48.77
CA ASN A 850 -7.60 -12.34 49.10
C ASN A 850 -6.69 -12.98 50.19
N VAL A 851 -5.42 -13.29 49.84
CA VAL A 851 -4.16 -12.63 50.34
C VAL A 851 -3.05 -12.68 49.22
N PRO A 852 -1.73 -12.36 49.36
CA PRO A 852 -1.08 -11.38 48.46
C PRO A 852 0.06 -11.90 47.55
N GLN A 853 0.53 -11.00 46.67
CA GLN A 853 1.68 -11.14 45.75
C GLN A 853 3.07 -11.12 46.43
N PRO A 854 4.08 -11.78 45.84
CA PRO A 854 5.47 -11.38 45.88
C PRO A 854 5.85 -10.58 44.60
N ASN A 855 6.21 -9.30 44.73
CA ASN A 855 6.65 -8.49 43.59
C ASN A 855 7.97 -9.01 42.99
N PHE A 856 8.05 -9.01 41.65
CA PHE A 856 9.26 -8.64 40.92
C PHE A 856 8.93 -7.47 40.01
N SER A 857 9.89 -6.56 39.83
CA SER A 857 9.68 -5.21 39.28
C SER A 857 10.15 -5.06 37.84
N ASN A 858 9.48 -4.20 37.09
CA ASN A 858 9.94 -3.72 35.78
C ASN A 858 11.38 -3.20 35.85
N SER A 859 12.13 -3.46 34.78
CA SER A 859 13.16 -2.57 34.26
C SER A 859 13.15 -2.70 32.74
N GLY A 860 12.64 -1.70 32.03
CA GLY A 860 12.91 -1.58 30.60
C GLY A 860 14.41 -1.40 30.39
N THR A 861 14.95 -2.04 29.36
CA THR A 861 16.36 -1.91 28.99
C THR A 861 16.49 -0.81 27.95
N ASN A 862 16.81 0.41 28.39
CA ASN A 862 17.08 1.54 27.50
C ASN A 862 18.34 1.24 26.67
N ASP A 863 18.19 1.00 25.36
CA ASP A 863 19.23 0.43 24.50
C ASP A 863 20.17 1.51 23.89
N ALA A 864 20.59 2.46 24.74
CA ALA A 864 21.49 3.56 24.40
C ALA A 864 22.94 3.22 24.79
N ILE A 865 23.74 2.71 23.85
CA ILE A 865 25.09 2.16 24.10
C ILE A 865 26.09 2.49 22.97
N PHE A 866 26.39 3.77 22.72
CA PHE A 866 27.48 4.23 21.85
C PHE A 866 28.26 5.34 22.57
N ARG A 867 29.60 5.36 22.47
CA ARG A 867 30.42 5.88 23.58
C ARG A 867 31.68 6.66 23.15
N ASP A 868 31.47 7.95 22.88
CA ASP A 868 32.49 8.96 22.56
C ASP A 868 33.74 8.82 23.46
N ASP A 869 34.86 8.39 22.86
CA ASP A 869 36.07 7.94 23.57
C ASP A 869 36.92 9.12 24.09
N GLU A 870 37.50 8.96 25.29
CA GLU A 870 38.37 9.97 25.92
C GLU A 870 39.58 10.34 25.02
N THR A 871 40.01 9.45 24.11
CA THR A 871 41.13 9.74 23.19
C THR A 871 40.81 10.75 22.10
N LEU A 872 39.53 11.01 21.79
CA LEU A 872 39.13 12.07 20.85
C LEU A 872 39.45 13.47 21.42
N GLY A 873 39.33 13.65 22.74
CA GLY A 873 39.64 14.91 23.44
C GLY A 873 41.10 15.35 23.31
N GLU A 874 42.07 14.43 23.43
CA GLU A 874 43.49 14.77 23.27
C GLU A 874 43.79 15.26 21.83
N ILE A 875 43.16 14.68 20.82
CA ILE A 875 43.36 15.04 19.41
C ILE A 875 42.68 16.37 19.06
N LEU A 876 41.45 16.61 19.53
CA LEU A 876 40.74 17.89 19.37
C LEU A 876 41.57 19.08 19.87
N SER A 877 42.34 18.90 20.94
CA SER A 877 43.19 19.95 21.53
C SER A 877 44.34 20.44 20.63
N LEU A 878 44.75 19.66 19.62
CA LEU A 878 45.97 19.92 18.82
C LEU A 878 45.74 20.86 17.65
N GLU A 879 44.56 20.83 17.02
CA GLU A 879 44.26 21.63 15.82
C GLU A 879 44.17 23.14 16.14
N SER A 880 43.77 23.47 17.37
CA SER A 880 43.72 24.84 17.95
C SER A 880 45.05 25.64 17.91
N LYS A 881 46.19 24.99 17.64
CA LYS A 881 47.54 25.59 17.75
C LYS A 881 48.29 25.77 16.43
N ILE A 882 47.70 25.42 15.28
CA ILE A 882 48.42 25.37 13.98
C ILE A 882 47.90 26.39 12.94
N ILE A 883 47.19 27.45 13.35
CA ILE A 883 46.89 28.61 12.50
C ILE A 883 47.37 29.92 13.13
N ALA A 884 48.65 30.23 12.92
CA ALA A 884 49.24 31.54 13.22
C ALA A 884 50.23 31.94 12.09
N PRO A 885 49.85 32.84 11.16
CA PRO A 885 50.69 33.19 10.03
C PRO A 885 51.87 34.09 10.45
N SER A 886 53.08 33.54 10.45
CA SER A 886 54.30 34.27 10.78
C SER A 886 54.77 35.16 9.61
N VAL A 887 54.74 36.47 9.82
CA VAL A 887 55.15 37.48 8.84
C VAL A 887 56.65 37.78 8.96
N THR A 888 57.48 37.14 8.11
CA THR A 888 58.61 37.73 7.34
C THR A 888 59.29 36.68 6.46
#